data_AF-M1VX99-F1
#
_entry.id   AF-M1VX99-F1
#
_cell.length_a   1.000
_cell.length_b   1.000
_cell.length_c   1.000
_cell.angle_alpha   90.00
_cell.angle_beta   90.00
_cell.angle_gamma   90.00
#
_symmetry.space_group_name_H-M   'P 1'
#
loop_
_entity.id
_entity.type
_entity.pdbx_description
1 polymer ?
#
loop_
_entity_poly.entity_id
_entity_poly.type
_entity_poly.pdbx_seq_one_letter_code
_entity_poly.pdbx_strand_id
1 'polypeptide(L)'
;MAGFSSSSAQGIAVYWGQNSYGQGSGPLAQQRLGQYCANSDTGIIPVAFMNGITPPITNFANAGDNCTSFPDNPNVLKCPQIEEDIKQCQAAHGKTILLSLGGATYNQGGWSSVSDAQKAAQLLWDMFGPVPSGKEVDRPFGSAVLDGFDFDFESTTNNLPAFGAKLRSLMDAAGGQKKFYLAAAPQCVFPDAANGETINAVAFDFLFLQFYNNWCGVNNFQPGASTQNAFNFDVWDRWAKTESPNKNIKLFLGIPAARTAAGSGYTDGTKLEAAIRHSAQFSSFGGVMMWDMSQLQANSGFLGGVISYLGGGSATTAVPSGSSTRSSASTQNPTTLTTTTIVVTTTATRTTSITSKATSTTSSSAAAPTKALIPQWGQCGGLNPITPYIYLALWLALTMKSTWTTTLGLMTLLFALSHRGLACGGHGDNDKNSREWTTDELAELEAKWGFEWSFNGIGSFAHLDHVKCLTHPAEKYDIAIVGMPFDTAVSYRPGARFGPRAIRQASARQTSFRGFNARAGINPYQSWARVIDCGDVPVTPFHNDIAQEQMTQAFKALGRATPSSARSRGKPKLVTLGGDHSLALPALRALRELYGQPIRVLHFDANEAPPLAAHLDTWNPDEYPSYWGSPPFNHGSMFWMASQEGLLSNASTGQSVHAGLRTRLSGTEGTDNDADTAQNWVRFSADALDDMGTKGLVDAIMSVLGTRDPVYLSVDIDVLDPAFAPGTGTPEPGGWTTRELIRILRGIEGLNVVGADVVEVSPAYQGRGEETALAGAQVVYEIVSSLVKRELDGGSGGGAEGGKMRDEKGDEFVEERDEL
;
A
#
# COMPACT_ATOMS: atom_id res chain seq x y z
N MET A 1 -14.74 -35.19 -16.58
CA MET A 1 -13.91 -34.69 -17.69
C MET A 1 -12.56 -35.40 -17.66
N ALA A 2 -11.92 -35.57 -18.84
CA ALA A 2 -10.51 -35.95 -18.91
C ALA A 2 -9.61 -34.71 -18.65
N GLY A 3 -8.29 -34.85 -18.82
CA GLY A 3 -7.31 -33.78 -18.73
C GLY A 3 -7.51 -32.63 -19.73
N PHE A 4 -6.52 -31.72 -19.78
CA PHE A 4 -6.61 -30.50 -20.58
C PHE A 4 -6.96 -30.78 -22.05
N SER A 5 -7.91 -30.00 -22.56
CA SER A 5 -8.31 -30.02 -23.97
C SER A 5 -8.50 -28.59 -24.46
N SER A 6 -7.74 -28.20 -25.49
CA SER A 6 -7.80 -26.87 -26.10
C SER A 6 -9.11 -26.59 -26.86
N SER A 7 -9.94 -27.61 -27.11
CA SER A 7 -11.30 -27.43 -27.64
C SER A 7 -12.39 -27.31 -26.57
N SER A 8 -12.04 -27.49 -25.28
CA SER A 8 -12.98 -27.30 -24.17
C SER A 8 -13.02 -25.84 -23.70
N ALA A 9 -14.18 -25.43 -23.21
CA ALA A 9 -14.43 -24.19 -22.46
C ALA A 9 -14.93 -24.48 -21.03
N GLN A 10 -14.92 -25.76 -20.61
CA GLN A 10 -15.47 -26.24 -19.33
C GLN A 10 -14.40 -26.86 -18.44
N GLY A 11 -13.10 -26.68 -18.74
CA GLY A 11 -12.02 -27.28 -17.96
C GLY A 11 -12.04 -26.82 -16.50
N ILE A 12 -11.83 -27.76 -15.58
CA ILE A 12 -11.61 -27.46 -14.16
C ILE A 12 -10.15 -27.78 -13.82
N ALA A 13 -9.44 -26.77 -13.32
CA ALA A 13 -8.15 -26.92 -12.67
C ALA A 13 -8.29 -26.68 -11.17
N VAL A 14 -7.59 -27.45 -10.34
CA VAL A 14 -7.51 -27.19 -8.88
C VAL A 14 -6.10 -27.45 -8.40
N TYR A 15 -5.49 -26.47 -7.74
CA TYR A 15 -4.16 -26.64 -7.14
C TYR A 15 -4.21 -27.60 -5.96
N TRP A 16 -3.20 -28.45 -5.81
CA TRP A 16 -3.02 -29.34 -4.67
C TRP A 16 -1.57 -29.28 -4.19
N GLY A 17 -1.36 -29.35 -2.88
CA GLY A 17 -0.04 -29.49 -2.26
C GLY A 17 0.27 -28.48 -1.16
N GLN A 18 -0.56 -27.45 -0.94
CA GLN A 18 -0.30 -26.44 0.11
C GLN A 18 -1.12 -26.61 1.39
N ASN A 19 -2.16 -27.45 1.43
CA ASN A 19 -3.05 -27.61 2.58
C ASN A 19 -3.54 -26.26 3.16
N SER A 20 -3.92 -25.31 2.31
CA SER A 20 -4.18 -23.91 2.73
C SER A 20 -5.43 -23.74 3.61
N TYR A 21 -6.23 -24.79 3.81
CA TYR A 21 -7.25 -24.85 4.87
C TYR A 21 -6.64 -24.98 6.29
N GLY A 22 -5.38 -25.44 6.40
CA GLY A 22 -4.59 -25.44 7.64
C GLY A 22 -4.86 -26.60 8.61
N GLN A 23 -5.75 -27.53 8.29
CA GLN A 23 -6.04 -28.68 9.16
C GLN A 23 -4.95 -29.77 9.04
N GLY A 24 -4.39 -30.20 10.18
CA GLY A 24 -3.29 -31.17 10.21
C GLY A 24 -3.69 -32.65 10.11
N SER A 25 -4.94 -33.01 10.42
CA SER A 25 -5.43 -34.40 10.32
C SER A 25 -6.95 -34.48 10.22
N GLY A 26 -7.50 -35.60 9.74
CA GLY A 26 -8.93 -35.78 9.52
C GLY A 26 -9.40 -35.38 8.11
N PRO A 27 -10.72 -35.31 7.86
CA PRO A 27 -11.28 -35.31 6.50
C PRO A 27 -11.15 -33.98 5.72
N LEU A 28 -10.81 -32.88 6.37
CA LEU A 28 -10.57 -31.57 5.74
C LEU A 28 -9.09 -31.17 5.71
N ALA A 29 -8.20 -32.01 6.26
CA ALA A 29 -6.79 -31.91 5.94
C ALA A 29 -6.58 -32.26 4.46
N GLN A 30 -5.55 -31.71 3.83
CA GLN A 30 -5.14 -32.14 2.49
C GLN A 30 -4.84 -33.65 2.48
N GLN A 31 -5.60 -34.39 1.68
CA GLN A 31 -5.47 -35.83 1.48
C GLN A 31 -4.38 -36.15 0.43
N ARG A 32 -4.12 -37.44 0.20
CA ARG A 32 -3.24 -37.88 -0.89
C ARG A 32 -3.81 -37.49 -2.27
N LEU A 33 -2.94 -37.15 -3.22
CA LEU A 33 -3.31 -36.64 -4.55
C LEU A 33 -4.25 -37.63 -5.30
N GLY A 34 -4.03 -38.93 -5.16
CA GLY A 34 -4.84 -39.98 -5.80
C GLY A 34 -6.31 -39.97 -5.38
N GLN A 35 -6.63 -39.53 -4.16
CA GLN A 35 -8.00 -39.39 -3.69
C GLN A 35 -8.74 -38.27 -4.42
N TYR A 36 -8.06 -37.18 -4.75
CA TYR A 36 -8.62 -36.07 -5.51
C TYR A 36 -8.78 -36.41 -6.99
N CYS A 37 -7.86 -37.20 -7.55
CA CYS A 37 -7.93 -37.66 -8.94
C CYS A 37 -9.12 -38.58 -9.23
N ALA A 38 -9.70 -39.23 -8.22
CA ALA A 38 -10.93 -40.00 -8.35
C ALA A 38 -12.17 -39.13 -8.63
N ASN A 39 -12.13 -37.82 -8.32
CA ASN A 39 -13.18 -36.88 -8.71
C ASN A 39 -13.22 -36.78 -10.25
N SER A 40 -14.38 -37.01 -10.86
CA SER A 40 -14.54 -36.95 -12.30
C SER A 40 -14.33 -35.55 -12.87
N ASP A 41 -14.54 -34.49 -12.10
CA ASP A 41 -14.85 -33.18 -12.64
C ASP A 41 -13.61 -32.28 -12.75
N THR A 42 -12.67 -32.37 -11.79
CA THR A 42 -11.33 -31.78 -11.93
C THR A 42 -10.56 -32.47 -13.04
N GLY A 43 -10.15 -31.74 -14.09
CA GLY A 43 -9.35 -32.28 -15.20
C GLY A 43 -7.84 -32.09 -15.01
N ILE A 44 -7.44 -30.96 -14.42
CA ILE A 44 -6.05 -30.52 -14.32
C ILE A 44 -5.70 -30.30 -12.84
N ILE A 45 -4.52 -30.76 -12.41
CA ILE A 45 -4.03 -30.56 -11.04
C ILE A 45 -2.57 -30.09 -11.09
N PRO A 46 -2.32 -28.79 -10.90
CA PRO A 46 -0.98 -28.29 -10.60
C PRO A 46 -0.59 -28.72 -9.17
N VAL A 47 0.59 -29.32 -9.05
CA VAL A 47 1.18 -29.74 -7.77
C VAL A 47 2.06 -28.59 -7.26
N ALA A 48 1.67 -28.02 -6.12
CA ALA A 48 2.28 -26.85 -5.50
C ALA A 48 3.10 -27.24 -4.25
N PHE A 49 4.39 -26.93 -4.11
CA PHE A 49 5.26 -26.15 -5.02
C PHE A 49 6.68 -26.70 -5.08
N MET A 50 7.35 -26.38 -6.18
CA MET A 50 8.79 -26.16 -6.17
C MET A 50 9.07 -24.66 -5.97
N ASN A 51 9.20 -24.24 -4.71
CA ASN A 51 9.34 -22.83 -4.32
C ASN A 51 10.79 -22.32 -4.30
N GLY A 52 11.74 -23.14 -4.76
CA GLY A 52 13.09 -22.73 -5.13
C GLY A 52 13.57 -23.54 -6.33
N ILE A 53 14.26 -22.89 -7.26
CA ILE A 53 14.72 -23.49 -8.53
C ILE A 53 16.25 -23.59 -8.59
N THR A 54 16.98 -22.65 -7.98
CA THR A 54 18.46 -22.65 -7.94
C THR A 54 18.96 -22.01 -6.64
N PRO A 55 19.27 -22.80 -5.58
CA PRO A 55 19.13 -24.25 -5.49
C PRO A 55 17.66 -24.72 -5.53
N PRO A 56 17.41 -25.98 -5.93
CA PRO A 56 16.06 -26.55 -5.92
C PRO A 56 15.53 -26.72 -4.49
N ILE A 57 14.24 -26.41 -4.29
CA ILE A 57 13.53 -26.57 -3.01
C ILE A 57 12.09 -27.03 -3.32
N THR A 58 11.62 -28.08 -2.64
CA THR A 58 10.26 -28.63 -2.82
C THR A 58 9.49 -28.62 -1.51
N ASN A 59 8.25 -28.12 -1.52
CA ASN A 59 7.36 -28.10 -0.36
C ASN A 59 5.94 -28.48 -0.77
N PHE A 60 5.47 -29.63 -0.28
CA PHE A 60 4.12 -30.18 -0.51
C PHE A 60 3.27 -30.23 0.78
N ALA A 61 3.54 -29.32 1.72
CA ALA A 61 2.91 -29.25 3.04
C ALA A 61 2.88 -30.62 3.72
N ASN A 62 1.75 -31.02 4.29
CA ASN A 62 1.58 -32.31 4.98
C ASN A 62 1.73 -33.56 4.09
N ALA A 63 1.73 -33.42 2.76
CA ALA A 63 2.09 -34.53 1.88
C ALA A 63 3.62 -34.79 1.91
N GLY A 64 4.41 -33.75 2.25
CA GLY A 64 5.84 -33.82 2.51
C GLY A 64 6.22 -34.67 3.74
N ASP A 65 5.32 -34.81 4.72
CA ASP A 65 5.54 -35.61 5.94
C ASP A 65 5.75 -37.11 5.64
N ASN A 66 5.32 -37.57 4.46
CA ASN A 66 5.49 -38.94 3.96
C ASN A 66 6.66 -39.08 2.96
N CYS A 67 7.52 -38.06 2.86
CA CYS A 67 8.69 -38.01 1.99
C CYS A 67 10.00 -38.09 2.80
N THR A 68 11.11 -38.35 2.12
CA THR A 68 12.46 -38.30 2.71
C THR A 68 13.36 -37.39 1.88
N SER A 69 14.16 -36.54 2.50
CA SER A 69 15.17 -35.74 1.79
C SER A 69 16.17 -36.60 0.99
N PHE A 70 16.70 -36.07 -0.12
CA PHE A 70 17.85 -36.67 -0.81
C PHE A 70 19.16 -36.43 -0.02
N PRO A 71 20.11 -37.39 0.00
CA PRO A 71 21.31 -37.29 0.86
C PRO A 71 22.18 -36.06 0.59
N ASP A 72 22.45 -35.78 -0.68
CA ASP A 72 23.30 -34.66 -1.11
C ASP A 72 22.52 -33.36 -1.32
N ASN A 73 21.19 -33.39 -1.13
CA ASN A 73 20.28 -32.30 -1.47
C ASN A 73 19.07 -32.26 -0.52
N PRO A 74 19.27 -31.80 0.74
CA PRO A 74 18.28 -31.94 1.80
C PRO A 74 16.97 -31.18 1.57
N ASN A 75 17.00 -30.15 0.72
CA ASN A 75 15.86 -29.29 0.38
C ASN A 75 14.92 -29.90 -0.67
N VAL A 76 15.31 -31.02 -1.28
CA VAL A 76 14.52 -31.76 -2.27
C VAL A 76 14.00 -33.03 -1.64
N LEU A 77 12.69 -33.26 -1.76
CA LEU A 77 11.98 -34.38 -1.13
C LEU A 77 11.77 -35.51 -2.12
N LYS A 78 12.15 -36.73 -1.73
CA LYS A 78 11.79 -37.99 -2.40
C LYS A 78 10.44 -38.46 -1.86
N CYS A 79 9.42 -38.52 -2.72
CA CYS A 79 8.02 -38.70 -2.34
C CYS A 79 7.36 -39.90 -3.06
N PRO A 80 7.59 -41.15 -2.59
CA PRO A 80 7.07 -42.35 -3.26
C PRO A 80 5.54 -42.41 -3.37
N GLN A 81 4.81 -41.88 -2.38
CA GLN A 81 3.34 -41.82 -2.44
C GLN A 81 2.84 -40.85 -3.53
N ILE A 82 3.55 -39.75 -3.75
CA ILE A 82 3.22 -38.78 -4.81
C ILE A 82 3.59 -39.37 -6.19
N GLU A 83 4.67 -40.16 -6.29
CA GLU A 83 4.98 -40.95 -7.50
C GLU A 83 3.86 -41.94 -7.84
N GLU A 84 3.35 -42.69 -6.85
CA GLU A 84 2.20 -43.59 -7.01
C GLU A 84 0.95 -42.82 -7.47
N ASP A 85 0.61 -41.74 -6.77
CA ASP A 85 -0.56 -40.92 -7.06
C ASP A 85 -0.51 -40.33 -8.48
N ILE A 86 0.60 -39.70 -8.89
CA ILE A 86 0.74 -39.12 -10.25
C ILE A 86 0.44 -40.17 -11.32
N LYS A 87 1.01 -41.38 -11.17
CA LYS A 87 0.81 -42.50 -12.11
C LYS A 87 -0.65 -42.95 -12.12
N GLN A 88 -1.31 -43.05 -10.96
CA GLN A 88 -2.74 -43.37 -10.89
C GLN A 88 -3.60 -42.28 -11.54
N CYS A 89 -3.34 -41.01 -11.25
CA CYS A 89 -4.06 -39.87 -11.80
C CYS A 89 -4.00 -39.83 -13.34
N GLN A 90 -2.82 -40.03 -13.91
CA GLN A 90 -2.61 -40.07 -15.35
C GLN A 90 -3.24 -41.32 -15.99
N ALA A 91 -2.94 -42.52 -15.47
CA ALA A 91 -3.30 -43.78 -16.13
C ALA A 91 -4.75 -44.23 -15.90
N ALA A 92 -5.28 -44.06 -14.68
CA ALA A 92 -6.64 -44.52 -14.32
C ALA A 92 -7.72 -43.44 -14.48
N HIS A 93 -7.34 -42.16 -14.39
CA HIS A 93 -8.29 -41.04 -14.40
C HIS A 93 -8.04 -40.00 -15.49
N GLY A 94 -6.99 -40.17 -16.32
CA GLY A 94 -6.69 -39.31 -17.46
C GLY A 94 -6.41 -37.85 -17.11
N LYS A 95 -5.96 -37.55 -15.89
CA LYS A 95 -5.70 -36.19 -15.42
C LYS A 95 -4.43 -35.61 -16.04
N THR A 96 -4.40 -34.28 -16.20
CA THR A 96 -3.17 -33.53 -16.49
C THR A 96 -2.55 -33.05 -15.19
N ILE A 97 -1.38 -33.57 -14.84
CA ILE A 97 -0.63 -33.22 -13.63
C ILE A 97 0.61 -32.40 -14.00
N LEU A 98 0.68 -31.18 -13.47
CA LEU A 98 1.80 -30.26 -13.67
C LEU A 98 2.57 -30.08 -12.35
N LEU A 99 3.84 -29.67 -12.41
CA LEU A 99 4.51 -29.08 -11.25
C LEU A 99 4.42 -27.57 -11.34
N SER A 100 3.92 -26.92 -10.28
CA SER A 100 3.92 -25.47 -10.18
C SER A 100 5.23 -24.97 -9.54
N LEU A 101 5.79 -23.93 -10.15
CA LEU A 101 7.09 -23.33 -9.85
C LEU A 101 6.87 -21.92 -9.28
N GLY A 102 7.45 -21.62 -8.12
CA GLY A 102 7.34 -20.31 -7.49
C GLY A 102 6.41 -20.27 -6.27
N GLY A 103 5.28 -19.58 -6.41
CA GLY A 103 4.37 -19.12 -5.36
C GLY A 103 4.93 -17.97 -4.52
N ALA A 104 4.09 -17.33 -3.69
CA ALA A 104 4.39 -16.16 -2.84
C ALA A 104 5.63 -16.29 -1.92
N THR A 105 6.13 -17.52 -1.70
CA THR A 105 7.31 -17.80 -0.89
C THR A 105 8.63 -17.83 -1.67
N TYR A 106 8.59 -17.83 -3.01
CA TYR A 106 9.77 -17.75 -3.86
C TYR A 106 10.49 -16.41 -3.66
N ASN A 107 11.81 -16.48 -3.46
CA ASN A 107 12.64 -15.32 -3.12
C ASN A 107 14.02 -15.31 -3.80
N GLN A 108 14.28 -16.20 -4.76
CA GLN A 108 15.61 -16.37 -5.37
C GLN A 108 15.90 -15.34 -6.48
N GLY A 109 14.90 -14.63 -7.00
CA GLY A 109 15.07 -13.53 -7.95
C GLY A 109 15.54 -13.92 -9.36
N GLY A 110 15.50 -15.21 -9.71
CA GLY A 110 15.91 -15.74 -11.01
C GLY A 110 17.41 -16.05 -11.10
N TRP A 111 18.00 -15.77 -12.26
CA TRP A 111 19.38 -16.15 -12.59
C TRP A 111 20.22 -14.96 -13.04
N SER A 112 21.51 -14.99 -12.73
CA SER A 112 22.50 -13.98 -13.14
C SER A 112 22.82 -13.98 -14.64
N SER A 113 22.48 -15.06 -15.37
CA SER A 113 22.67 -15.12 -16.82
C SER A 113 21.64 -16.00 -17.53
N VAL A 114 21.44 -15.73 -18.82
CA VAL A 114 20.72 -16.59 -19.77
C VAL A 114 21.24 -18.04 -19.73
N SER A 115 22.55 -18.24 -19.59
CA SER A 115 23.14 -19.58 -19.54
C SER A 115 22.73 -20.34 -18.27
N ASP A 116 22.65 -19.66 -17.14
CA ASP A 116 22.30 -20.29 -15.86
C ASP A 116 20.79 -20.57 -15.76
N ALA A 117 19.96 -19.68 -16.30
CA ALA A 117 18.54 -19.95 -16.54
C ALA A 117 18.32 -21.19 -17.43
N GLN A 118 19.09 -21.33 -18.52
CA GLN A 118 19.02 -22.50 -19.40
C GLN A 118 19.51 -23.80 -18.72
N LYS A 119 20.50 -23.73 -17.84
CA LYS A 119 20.95 -24.87 -17.01
C LYS A 119 19.88 -25.28 -16.00
N ALA A 120 19.22 -24.32 -15.35
CA ALA A 120 18.15 -24.57 -14.39
C ALA A 120 16.92 -25.21 -15.06
N ALA A 121 16.53 -24.73 -16.26
CA ALA A 121 15.46 -25.35 -17.06
C ALA A 121 15.81 -26.78 -17.49
N GLN A 122 17.08 -27.07 -17.82
CA GLN A 122 17.54 -28.43 -18.10
C GLN A 122 17.51 -29.31 -16.84
N LEU A 123 17.97 -28.81 -15.70
CA LEU A 123 17.92 -29.55 -14.43
C LEU A 123 16.48 -29.92 -14.06
N LEU A 124 15.55 -28.95 -14.13
CA LEU A 124 14.13 -29.19 -13.86
C LEU A 124 13.55 -30.27 -14.80
N TRP A 125 13.88 -30.20 -16.09
CA TRP A 125 13.45 -31.21 -17.07
C TRP A 125 14.00 -32.60 -16.72
N ASP A 126 15.27 -32.70 -16.35
CA ASP A 126 15.91 -33.97 -15.97
C ASP A 126 15.36 -34.53 -14.63
N MET A 127 14.86 -33.65 -13.73
CA MET A 127 14.22 -34.01 -12.46
C MET A 127 12.78 -34.53 -12.62
N PHE A 128 12.00 -33.99 -13.57
CA PHE A 128 10.53 -34.18 -13.60
C PHE A 128 9.94 -34.59 -14.97
N GLY A 129 10.64 -34.32 -16.07
CA GLY A 129 10.32 -34.79 -17.42
C GLY A 129 10.65 -36.27 -17.61
N PRO A 130 10.77 -36.77 -18.86
CA PRO A 130 11.22 -38.13 -19.15
C PRO A 130 12.51 -38.49 -18.40
N VAL A 131 12.60 -39.74 -17.90
CA VAL A 131 13.77 -40.20 -17.14
C VAL A 131 15.03 -40.19 -18.04
N PRO A 132 16.10 -39.47 -17.70
CA PRO A 132 17.28 -39.38 -18.53
C PRO A 132 18.10 -40.69 -18.51
N SER A 133 18.53 -41.16 -19.68
CA SER A 133 19.37 -42.35 -19.79
C SER A 133 20.81 -42.04 -19.39
N GLY A 134 21.38 -42.83 -18.46
CA GLY A 134 22.80 -42.75 -18.09
C GLY A 134 23.20 -41.52 -17.28
N LYS A 135 22.25 -40.81 -16.67
CA LYS A 135 22.49 -39.64 -15.81
C LYS A 135 21.73 -39.78 -14.50
N GLU A 136 22.44 -39.71 -13.38
CA GLU A 136 21.83 -39.64 -12.05
C GLU A 136 21.42 -38.20 -11.72
N VAL A 137 20.20 -38.03 -11.21
CA VAL A 137 19.57 -36.76 -10.81
C VAL A 137 18.59 -37.07 -9.67
N ASP A 138 18.50 -36.19 -8.67
CA ASP A 138 17.47 -36.28 -7.63
C ASP A 138 16.08 -36.08 -8.25
N ARG A 139 15.29 -37.16 -8.37
CA ARG A 139 13.93 -37.12 -8.93
C ARG A 139 12.88 -37.26 -7.83
N PRO A 140 12.20 -36.18 -7.40
CA PRO A 140 11.21 -36.23 -6.30
C PRO A 140 10.13 -37.29 -6.44
N PHE A 141 9.65 -37.48 -7.67
CA PHE A 141 8.61 -38.46 -8.00
C PHE A 141 9.19 -39.69 -8.73
N GLY A 142 10.47 -39.99 -8.49
CA GLY A 142 11.17 -41.17 -9.01
C GLY A 142 11.02 -41.34 -10.52
N SER A 143 10.27 -42.38 -10.92
CA SER A 143 10.03 -42.73 -12.32
C SER A 143 8.72 -42.20 -12.90
N ALA A 144 7.94 -41.40 -12.16
CA ALA A 144 6.83 -40.64 -12.74
C ALA A 144 7.35 -39.55 -13.70
N VAL A 145 6.53 -39.23 -14.71
CA VAL A 145 6.80 -38.20 -15.73
C VAL A 145 5.59 -37.28 -15.80
N LEU A 146 5.76 -36.03 -15.38
CA LEU A 146 4.67 -35.05 -15.35
C LEU A 146 4.15 -34.72 -16.75
N ASP A 147 2.97 -34.12 -16.82
CA ASP A 147 2.39 -33.62 -18.07
C ASP A 147 2.93 -32.23 -18.44
N GLY A 148 3.73 -31.61 -17.56
CA GLY A 148 4.42 -30.36 -17.82
C GLY A 148 4.61 -29.52 -16.57
N PHE A 149 4.66 -28.21 -16.75
CA PHE A 149 5.04 -27.23 -15.72
C PHE A 149 4.11 -26.03 -15.74
N ASP A 150 3.93 -25.44 -14.57
CA ASP A 150 3.17 -24.22 -14.33
C ASP A 150 4.07 -23.15 -13.68
N PHE A 151 4.03 -21.93 -14.18
CA PHE A 151 4.84 -20.80 -13.71
C PHE A 151 3.96 -19.89 -12.84
N ASP A 152 4.07 -20.03 -11.52
CA ASP A 152 3.36 -19.23 -10.52
C ASP A 152 4.35 -18.25 -9.85
N PHE A 153 5.13 -17.54 -10.66
CA PHE A 153 6.05 -16.54 -10.10
C PHE A 153 5.23 -15.30 -9.71
N GLU A 154 5.19 -15.00 -8.41
CA GLU A 154 4.55 -13.79 -7.85
C GLU A 154 5.52 -12.60 -7.71
N SER A 155 6.71 -12.68 -8.32
CA SER A 155 7.70 -11.59 -8.34
C SER A 155 8.63 -11.66 -9.57
N THR A 156 9.13 -10.50 -9.98
CA THR A 156 10.02 -10.35 -11.14
C THR A 156 11.26 -11.23 -11.00
N THR A 157 11.47 -12.11 -11.98
CA THR A 157 12.45 -13.21 -11.91
C THR A 157 13.43 -13.08 -13.07
N ASN A 158 14.69 -12.72 -12.77
CA ASN A 158 15.70 -12.43 -13.79
C ASN A 158 15.93 -13.62 -14.74
N ASN A 159 15.97 -13.36 -16.05
CA ASN A 159 16.14 -14.35 -17.11
C ASN A 159 15.02 -15.42 -17.22
N LEU A 160 13.84 -15.22 -16.62
CA LEU A 160 12.70 -16.14 -16.75
C LEU A 160 12.27 -16.42 -18.23
N PRO A 161 12.31 -15.46 -19.18
CA PRO A 161 12.04 -15.76 -20.59
C PRO A 161 13.00 -16.81 -21.19
N ALA A 162 14.28 -16.78 -20.80
CA ALA A 162 15.28 -17.76 -21.26
C ALA A 162 15.08 -19.15 -20.63
N PHE A 163 14.66 -19.20 -19.36
CA PHE A 163 14.27 -20.43 -18.68
C PHE A 163 13.05 -21.06 -19.36
N GLY A 164 11.98 -20.28 -19.58
CA GLY A 164 10.76 -20.73 -20.24
C GLY A 164 10.99 -21.21 -21.68
N ALA A 165 11.74 -20.46 -22.49
CA ALA A 165 12.05 -20.84 -23.87
C ALA A 165 12.83 -22.16 -23.96
N LYS A 166 13.78 -22.39 -23.03
CA LYS A 166 14.54 -23.65 -22.95
C LYS A 166 13.67 -24.82 -22.50
N LEU A 167 12.75 -24.60 -21.55
CA LEU A 167 11.84 -25.64 -21.08
C LEU A 167 10.84 -26.04 -22.18
N ARG A 168 10.21 -25.07 -22.85
CA ARG A 168 9.37 -25.28 -24.05
C ARG A 168 10.09 -26.08 -25.14
N SER A 169 11.32 -25.70 -25.46
CA SER A 169 12.16 -26.41 -26.45
C SER A 169 12.43 -27.88 -26.09
N LEU A 170 12.64 -28.20 -24.81
CA LEU A 170 12.81 -29.57 -24.33
C LEU A 170 11.49 -30.38 -24.41
N MET A 171 10.38 -29.74 -24.04
CA MET A 171 9.03 -30.31 -24.10
C MET A 171 8.60 -30.64 -25.53
N ASP A 172 8.92 -29.77 -26.49
CA ASP A 172 8.58 -29.97 -27.91
C ASP A 172 9.46 -31.05 -28.54
N ALA A 173 10.75 -31.08 -28.22
CA ALA A 173 11.66 -32.14 -28.67
C ALA A 173 11.27 -33.55 -28.16
N ALA A 174 10.57 -33.63 -27.02
CA ALA A 174 10.06 -34.88 -26.45
C ALA A 174 8.64 -35.26 -26.92
N GLY A 175 7.97 -34.42 -27.71
CA GLY A 175 6.53 -34.51 -28.02
C GLY A 175 6.04 -35.73 -28.83
N GLY A 176 6.90 -36.72 -29.11
CA GLY A 176 6.59 -37.87 -29.96
C GLY A 176 5.76 -38.99 -29.32
N GLN A 177 5.77 -39.12 -27.99
CA GLN A 177 4.99 -40.15 -27.26
C GLN A 177 3.97 -39.57 -26.27
N LYS A 178 4.15 -38.33 -25.84
CA LYS A 178 3.33 -37.62 -24.85
C LYS A 178 3.36 -36.13 -25.18
N LYS A 179 2.22 -35.45 -25.18
CA LYS A 179 2.22 -33.98 -25.24
C LYS A 179 2.56 -33.43 -23.85
N PHE A 180 3.48 -32.47 -23.82
CA PHE A 180 3.84 -31.71 -22.62
C PHE A 180 3.28 -30.29 -22.70
N TYR A 181 2.70 -29.81 -21.61
CA TYR A 181 1.99 -28.54 -21.48
C TYR A 181 2.76 -27.52 -20.67
N LEU A 182 2.90 -26.30 -21.17
CA LEU A 182 3.48 -25.19 -20.41
C LEU A 182 2.38 -24.24 -19.97
N ALA A 183 2.24 -24.01 -18.67
CA ALA A 183 1.25 -23.14 -18.06
C ALA A 183 1.89 -22.02 -17.23
N ALA A 184 1.13 -20.98 -16.92
CA ALA A 184 1.52 -19.96 -15.95
C ALA A 184 0.27 -19.43 -15.23
N ALA A 185 0.45 -18.95 -14.00
CA ALA A 185 -0.57 -18.33 -13.18
C ALA A 185 -0.29 -16.83 -12.93
N PRO A 186 -0.26 -15.97 -13.98
CA PRO A 186 -0.09 -14.54 -13.78
C PRO A 186 -1.27 -13.96 -12.98
N GLN A 187 -1.02 -12.85 -12.30
CA GLN A 187 -2.06 -12.09 -11.61
C GLN A 187 -3.05 -11.51 -12.64
N CYS A 188 -4.30 -11.21 -12.26
CA CYS A 188 -5.23 -10.58 -13.22
C CYS A 188 -4.79 -9.18 -13.68
N VAL A 189 -3.86 -8.53 -12.98
CA VAL A 189 -3.29 -7.22 -13.36
C VAL A 189 -2.54 -7.37 -14.68
N PHE A 190 -2.88 -6.51 -15.65
CA PHE A 190 -2.28 -6.56 -16.99
C PHE A 190 -1.50 -5.25 -17.28
N PRO A 191 -0.24 -5.33 -17.74
CA PRO A 191 0.58 -6.54 -17.87
C PRO A 191 0.98 -7.13 -16.50
N ASP A 192 1.17 -8.44 -16.43
CA ASP A 192 1.63 -9.12 -15.21
C ASP A 192 3.13 -8.89 -14.97
N ALA A 193 3.49 -8.41 -13.78
CA ALA A 193 4.84 -7.91 -13.47
C ALA A 193 5.91 -9.01 -13.26
N ALA A 194 5.52 -10.28 -13.19
CA ALA A 194 6.41 -11.39 -12.88
C ALA A 194 6.61 -12.36 -14.05
N ASN A 195 5.52 -12.69 -14.75
CA ASN A 195 5.48 -13.64 -15.86
C ASN A 195 5.28 -12.94 -17.21
N GLY A 196 4.87 -11.67 -17.25
CA GLY A 196 4.50 -10.91 -18.45
C GLY A 196 5.51 -11.00 -19.60
N GLU A 197 6.80 -10.73 -19.32
CA GLU A 197 7.87 -10.88 -20.32
C GLU A 197 7.96 -12.31 -20.88
N THR A 198 7.73 -13.31 -20.03
CA THR A 198 7.88 -14.73 -20.37
C THR A 198 6.68 -15.22 -21.18
N ILE A 199 5.45 -14.86 -20.82
CA ILE A 199 4.25 -15.22 -21.59
C ILE A 199 4.19 -14.51 -22.95
N ASN A 200 4.83 -13.34 -23.08
CA ASN A 200 5.02 -12.65 -24.34
C ASN A 200 6.11 -13.29 -25.22
N ALA A 201 7.15 -13.88 -24.63
CA ALA A 201 8.28 -14.46 -25.35
C ALA A 201 8.15 -15.97 -25.66
N VAL A 202 7.30 -16.71 -24.93
CA VAL A 202 7.25 -18.18 -24.97
C VAL A 202 5.83 -18.70 -25.26
N ALA A 203 5.72 -19.80 -26.00
CA ALA A 203 4.43 -20.43 -26.31
C ALA A 203 3.90 -21.27 -25.12
N PHE A 204 3.03 -20.65 -24.31
CA PHE A 204 2.23 -21.34 -23.29
C PHE A 204 0.99 -22.01 -23.88
N ASP A 205 0.59 -23.16 -23.33
CA ASP A 205 -0.61 -23.90 -23.72
C ASP A 205 -1.88 -23.31 -23.08
N PHE A 206 -1.80 -22.88 -21.82
CA PHE A 206 -2.88 -22.24 -21.08
C PHE A 206 -2.38 -21.37 -19.92
N LEU A 207 -3.20 -20.42 -19.46
CA LEU A 207 -2.92 -19.58 -18.29
C LEU A 207 -4.01 -19.74 -17.21
N PHE A 208 -3.59 -19.73 -15.95
CA PHE A 208 -4.43 -19.75 -14.75
C PHE A 208 -4.51 -18.35 -14.13
N LEU A 209 -5.19 -17.42 -14.81
CA LEU A 209 -5.23 -16.00 -14.44
C LEU A 209 -5.78 -15.81 -13.02
N GLN A 210 -4.99 -15.29 -12.09
CA GLN A 210 -5.40 -15.15 -10.69
C GLN A 210 -6.31 -13.94 -10.50
N PHE A 211 -7.63 -14.13 -10.62
CA PHE A 211 -8.67 -13.13 -10.36
C PHE A 211 -9.02 -13.05 -8.86
N TYR A 212 -7.99 -13.01 -8.02
CA TYR A 212 -8.03 -12.85 -6.57
C TYR A 212 -6.79 -12.13 -6.06
N ASN A 213 -6.73 -11.77 -4.77
CA ASN A 213 -5.70 -10.92 -4.15
C ASN A 213 -5.50 -9.50 -4.78
N ASN A 214 -6.17 -9.19 -5.89
CA ASN A 214 -5.96 -7.99 -6.72
C ASN A 214 -7.26 -7.19 -6.94
N TRP A 215 -7.13 -5.92 -7.32
CA TRP A 215 -8.27 -5.03 -7.61
C TRP A 215 -9.17 -5.53 -8.76
N CYS A 216 -8.60 -6.25 -9.72
CA CYS A 216 -9.32 -6.84 -10.85
C CYS A 216 -10.11 -8.13 -10.51
N GLY A 217 -10.04 -8.59 -9.25
CA GLY A 217 -10.58 -9.89 -8.83
C GLY A 217 -12.08 -10.10 -9.05
N VAL A 218 -12.50 -11.37 -9.10
CA VAL A 218 -13.87 -11.79 -9.50
C VAL A 218 -14.96 -11.23 -8.57
N ASN A 219 -14.65 -10.94 -7.31
CA ASN A 219 -15.52 -10.24 -6.37
C ASN A 219 -15.93 -8.82 -6.84
N ASN A 220 -15.13 -8.19 -7.71
CA ASN A 220 -15.36 -6.84 -8.23
C ASN A 220 -16.08 -6.83 -9.60
N PHE A 221 -16.42 -8.00 -10.15
CA PHE A 221 -17.33 -8.12 -11.28
C PHE A 221 -18.71 -7.51 -10.97
N GLN A 222 -19.32 -6.86 -11.98
CA GLN A 222 -20.58 -6.12 -11.87
C GLN A 222 -21.66 -6.77 -12.75
N PRO A 223 -22.54 -7.63 -12.18
CA PRO A 223 -23.60 -8.30 -12.94
C PRO A 223 -24.55 -7.30 -13.63
N GLY A 224 -24.76 -7.48 -14.92
CA GLY A 224 -25.65 -6.64 -15.73
C GLY A 224 -25.05 -5.33 -16.24
N ALA A 225 -23.83 -4.96 -15.84
CA ALA A 225 -23.13 -3.81 -16.41
C ALA A 225 -22.67 -4.09 -17.86
N SER A 226 -22.78 -3.09 -18.74
CA SER A 226 -22.37 -3.17 -20.15
C SER A 226 -20.85 -3.19 -20.35
N THR A 227 -20.08 -2.69 -19.38
CA THR A 227 -18.62 -2.77 -19.32
C THR A 227 -18.18 -3.25 -17.94
N GLN A 228 -17.04 -3.94 -17.88
CA GLN A 228 -16.44 -4.42 -16.63
C GLN A 228 -15.18 -3.61 -16.33
N ASN A 229 -15.34 -2.52 -15.58
CA ASN A 229 -14.24 -1.56 -15.36
C ASN A 229 -13.12 -2.10 -14.45
N ALA A 230 -13.40 -3.15 -13.67
CA ALA A 230 -12.42 -3.83 -12.81
C ALA A 230 -12.04 -5.22 -13.33
N PHE A 231 -13.03 -6.04 -13.70
CA PHE A 231 -12.84 -7.43 -14.13
C PHE A 231 -12.42 -7.50 -15.61
N ASN A 232 -11.11 -7.44 -15.83
CA ASN A 232 -10.45 -7.21 -17.13
C ASN A 232 -10.21 -8.48 -18.00
N PHE A 233 -11.13 -9.46 -17.97
CA PHE A 233 -10.95 -10.70 -18.75
C PHE A 233 -10.90 -10.45 -20.28
N ASP A 234 -11.54 -9.37 -20.76
CA ASP A 234 -11.47 -8.93 -22.16
C ASP A 234 -10.06 -8.49 -22.58
N VAL A 235 -9.28 -7.92 -21.66
CA VAL A 235 -7.89 -7.51 -21.90
C VAL A 235 -7.01 -8.73 -22.11
N TRP A 236 -7.20 -9.77 -21.29
CA TRP A 236 -6.50 -11.04 -21.43
C TRP A 236 -6.93 -11.81 -22.69
N ASP A 237 -8.21 -11.83 -23.06
CA ASP A 237 -8.67 -12.40 -24.34
C ASP A 237 -8.10 -11.65 -25.55
N ARG A 238 -7.98 -10.32 -25.47
CA ARG A 238 -7.33 -9.49 -26.48
C ARG A 238 -5.87 -9.91 -26.62
N TRP A 239 -5.10 -9.91 -25.53
CA TRP A 239 -3.71 -10.37 -25.48
C TRP A 239 -3.51 -11.78 -26.06
N ALA A 240 -4.38 -12.73 -25.71
CA ALA A 240 -4.32 -14.11 -26.20
C ALA A 240 -4.44 -14.20 -27.74
N LYS A 241 -5.15 -13.24 -28.35
CA LYS A 241 -5.29 -13.10 -29.81
C LYS A 241 -4.15 -12.28 -30.41
N THR A 242 -3.86 -11.09 -29.89
CA THR A 242 -2.90 -10.14 -30.47
C THR A 242 -1.46 -10.55 -30.23
N GLU A 243 -1.08 -10.83 -28.99
CA GLU A 243 0.32 -10.88 -28.54
C GLU A 243 0.82 -12.30 -28.29
N SER A 244 0.04 -13.16 -27.61
CA SER A 244 0.53 -14.48 -27.20
C SER A 244 1.16 -15.29 -28.35
N PRO A 245 2.36 -15.89 -28.18
CA PRO A 245 2.98 -16.71 -29.23
C PRO A 245 2.17 -17.94 -29.64
N ASN A 246 1.29 -18.45 -28.75
CA ASN A 246 0.34 -19.50 -29.07
C ASN A 246 -1.06 -18.92 -29.32
N LYS A 247 -1.45 -18.78 -30.59
CA LYS A 247 -2.79 -18.27 -30.97
C LYS A 247 -3.96 -19.23 -30.64
N ASN A 248 -3.68 -20.39 -30.07
CA ASN A 248 -4.66 -21.34 -29.53
C ASN A 248 -4.58 -21.47 -27.99
N ILE A 249 -3.92 -20.54 -27.30
CA ILE A 249 -3.80 -20.53 -25.84
C ILE A 249 -5.18 -20.46 -25.16
N LYS A 250 -5.33 -21.15 -24.04
CA LYS A 250 -6.56 -21.13 -23.24
C LYS A 250 -6.40 -20.40 -21.91
N LEU A 251 -7.36 -19.54 -21.58
CA LEU A 251 -7.39 -18.74 -20.36
C LEU A 251 -8.40 -19.33 -19.39
N PHE A 252 -7.95 -19.66 -18.19
CA PHE A 252 -8.79 -20.09 -17.08
C PHE A 252 -9.03 -18.92 -16.14
N LEU A 253 -10.27 -18.75 -15.69
CA LEU A 253 -10.63 -17.84 -14.63
C LEU A 253 -10.21 -18.45 -13.28
N GLY A 254 -9.11 -17.98 -12.70
CA GLY A 254 -8.62 -18.41 -11.39
C GLY A 254 -9.37 -17.73 -10.24
N ILE A 255 -9.93 -18.53 -9.33
CA ILE A 255 -10.73 -18.06 -8.19
C ILE A 255 -10.31 -18.77 -6.88
N PRO A 256 -10.55 -18.16 -5.70
CA PRO A 256 -10.36 -18.86 -4.44
C PRO A 256 -11.48 -19.90 -4.25
N ALA A 257 -11.13 -21.11 -3.83
CA ALA A 257 -12.06 -22.20 -3.58
C ALA A 257 -12.93 -21.97 -2.33
N ALA A 258 -12.48 -21.12 -1.40
CA ALA A 258 -13.18 -20.76 -0.18
C ALA A 258 -12.80 -19.35 0.28
N ARG A 259 -13.58 -18.77 1.20
CA ARG A 259 -13.40 -17.41 1.72
C ARG A 259 -12.04 -17.15 2.38
N THR A 260 -11.39 -18.19 2.92
CA THR A 260 -10.08 -18.11 3.60
C THR A 260 -8.91 -18.57 2.73
N ALA A 261 -9.16 -18.99 1.49
CA ALA A 261 -8.11 -19.52 0.61
C ALA A 261 -7.18 -18.44 0.03
N ALA A 262 -7.64 -17.20 -0.02
CA ALA A 262 -6.91 -16.02 -0.50
C ALA A 262 -7.28 -14.79 0.37
N GLY A 263 -6.44 -13.75 0.38
CA GLY A 263 -6.68 -12.54 1.18
C GLY A 263 -7.83 -11.68 0.66
N SER A 264 -8.11 -11.74 -0.64
CA SER A 264 -9.32 -11.19 -1.27
C SER A 264 -9.68 -12.00 -2.52
N GLY A 265 -10.81 -11.70 -3.17
CA GLY A 265 -11.22 -12.35 -4.43
C GLY A 265 -12.41 -13.30 -4.33
N TYR A 266 -12.63 -13.96 -3.18
CA TYR A 266 -13.68 -14.97 -3.06
C TYR A 266 -15.08 -14.38 -3.28
N THR A 267 -15.88 -15.03 -4.14
CA THR A 267 -17.30 -14.76 -4.34
C THR A 267 -18.01 -16.03 -4.81
N ASP A 268 -19.33 -16.10 -4.63
CA ASP A 268 -20.16 -17.25 -4.94
C ASP A 268 -21.52 -16.83 -5.52
N GLY A 269 -22.42 -17.79 -5.69
CA GLY A 269 -23.79 -17.56 -6.18
C GLY A 269 -23.85 -16.83 -7.52
N THR A 270 -24.83 -15.92 -7.64
CA THR A 270 -25.16 -15.22 -8.90
C THR A 270 -24.07 -14.27 -9.39
N LYS A 271 -23.19 -13.75 -8.52
CA LYS A 271 -22.04 -12.95 -8.96
C LYS A 271 -21.00 -13.84 -9.64
N LEU A 272 -20.63 -14.96 -9.01
CA LEU A 272 -19.68 -15.90 -9.60
C LEU A 272 -20.23 -16.50 -10.90
N GLU A 273 -21.52 -16.86 -10.93
CA GLU A 273 -22.19 -17.31 -12.16
C GLU A 273 -22.07 -16.29 -13.28
N ALA A 274 -22.42 -15.02 -13.02
CA ALA A 274 -22.40 -13.98 -14.03
C ALA A 274 -20.98 -13.67 -14.54
N ALA A 275 -19.97 -13.73 -13.66
CA ALA A 275 -18.56 -13.59 -14.05
C ALA A 275 -18.08 -14.75 -14.93
N ILE A 276 -18.36 -16.00 -14.55
CA ILE A 276 -18.03 -17.19 -15.35
C ILE A 276 -18.74 -17.14 -16.71
N ARG A 277 -20.03 -16.80 -16.74
CA ARG A 277 -20.80 -16.65 -17.98
C ARG A 277 -20.28 -15.53 -18.88
N HIS A 278 -19.74 -14.46 -18.31
CA HIS A 278 -19.09 -13.40 -19.08
C HIS A 278 -17.74 -13.86 -19.65
N SER A 279 -16.86 -14.45 -18.83
CA SER A 279 -15.59 -15.02 -19.31
C SER A 279 -15.80 -16.08 -20.40
N ALA A 280 -16.86 -16.90 -20.28
CA ALA A 280 -17.22 -17.92 -21.28
C ALA A 280 -17.72 -17.38 -22.63
N GLN A 281 -17.93 -16.06 -22.78
CA GLN A 281 -18.22 -15.42 -24.08
C GLN A 281 -16.96 -15.29 -24.95
N PHE A 282 -15.77 -15.33 -24.33
CA PHE A 282 -14.50 -15.13 -25.02
C PHE A 282 -13.93 -16.45 -25.56
N SER A 283 -13.51 -16.46 -26.83
CA SER A 283 -13.02 -17.68 -27.51
C SER A 283 -11.74 -18.27 -26.90
N SER A 284 -10.96 -17.43 -26.20
CA SER A 284 -9.79 -17.85 -25.43
C SER A 284 -10.15 -18.59 -24.13
N PHE A 285 -11.39 -18.54 -23.64
CA PHE A 285 -11.78 -19.18 -22.38
C PHE A 285 -11.61 -20.70 -22.42
N GLY A 286 -10.94 -21.26 -21.41
CA GLY A 286 -10.72 -22.70 -21.21
C GLY A 286 -11.54 -23.29 -20.07
N GLY A 287 -11.95 -22.47 -19.09
CA GLY A 287 -12.71 -22.89 -17.92
C GLY A 287 -12.31 -22.14 -16.65
N VAL A 288 -12.34 -22.83 -15.49
CA VAL A 288 -12.10 -22.25 -14.16
C VAL A 288 -10.94 -22.95 -13.46
N MET A 289 -10.09 -22.16 -12.79
CA MET A 289 -9.05 -22.66 -11.88
C MET A 289 -9.44 -22.32 -10.44
N MET A 290 -9.19 -23.23 -9.49
CA MET A 290 -9.49 -23.03 -8.07
C MET A 290 -8.26 -23.23 -7.17
N TRP A 291 -8.06 -22.29 -6.24
CA TRP A 291 -7.04 -22.32 -5.21
C TRP A 291 -7.66 -22.51 -3.82
N ASP A 292 -7.42 -23.56 -3.03
CA ASP A 292 -6.69 -24.82 -3.25
C ASP A 292 -7.62 -26.01 -2.92
N MET A 293 -7.22 -27.23 -3.26
CA MET A 293 -8.02 -28.45 -3.10
C MET A 293 -8.50 -28.74 -1.66
N SER A 294 -7.73 -28.37 -0.64
CA SER A 294 -8.14 -28.53 0.78
C SER A 294 -9.29 -27.58 1.13
N GLN A 295 -9.18 -26.32 0.70
CA GLN A 295 -10.22 -25.30 0.82
C GLN A 295 -11.49 -25.69 0.03
N LEU A 296 -11.33 -26.30 -1.15
CA LEU A 296 -12.44 -26.80 -1.96
C LEU A 296 -13.22 -27.95 -1.28
N GLN A 297 -12.54 -28.81 -0.51
CA GLN A 297 -13.20 -29.83 0.31
C GLN A 297 -13.95 -29.26 1.51
N ALA A 298 -13.43 -28.20 2.14
CA ALA A 298 -14.13 -27.49 3.20
C ALA A 298 -15.38 -26.74 2.67
N ASN A 299 -15.33 -26.20 1.45
CA ASN A 299 -16.43 -25.46 0.84
C ASN A 299 -17.42 -26.37 0.07
N SER A 300 -18.12 -27.23 0.82
CA SER A 300 -19.05 -28.22 0.26
C SER A 300 -20.10 -27.60 -0.67
N GLY A 301 -20.21 -28.14 -1.89
CA GLY A 301 -21.14 -27.67 -2.93
C GLY A 301 -20.59 -26.61 -3.88
N PHE A 302 -19.50 -25.91 -3.54
CA PHE A 302 -18.94 -24.83 -4.39
C PHE A 302 -18.53 -25.32 -5.79
N LEU A 303 -17.83 -26.46 -5.87
CA LEU A 303 -17.47 -27.12 -7.13
C LEU A 303 -18.71 -27.42 -8.01
N GLY A 304 -19.79 -27.90 -7.40
CA GLY A 304 -21.05 -28.20 -8.10
C GLY A 304 -21.71 -26.93 -8.67
N GLY A 305 -21.63 -25.81 -7.95
CA GLY A 305 -22.02 -24.49 -8.45
C GLY A 305 -21.20 -24.09 -9.68
N VAL A 306 -19.87 -24.10 -9.59
CA VAL A 306 -18.96 -23.77 -10.69
C VAL A 306 -19.24 -24.61 -11.95
N ILE A 307 -19.44 -25.93 -11.80
CA ILE A 307 -19.80 -26.84 -12.90
C ILE A 307 -21.16 -26.45 -13.51
N SER A 308 -22.16 -26.13 -12.69
CA SER A 308 -23.48 -25.70 -13.16
C SER A 308 -23.40 -24.42 -13.99
N TYR A 309 -22.61 -23.44 -13.55
CA TYR A 309 -22.41 -22.17 -14.26
C TYR A 309 -21.72 -22.35 -15.62
N LEU A 310 -20.76 -23.30 -15.72
CA LEU A 310 -20.13 -23.71 -16.97
C LEU A 310 -21.05 -24.53 -17.90
N GLY A 311 -22.08 -25.17 -17.35
CA GLY A 311 -23.07 -25.96 -18.10
C GLY A 311 -24.23 -25.16 -18.68
N GLY A 312 -24.54 -23.98 -18.13
CA GLY A 312 -25.75 -23.20 -18.42
C GLY A 312 -25.83 -22.51 -19.79
N GLY A 313 -25.05 -22.94 -20.79
CA GLY A 313 -24.84 -22.29 -22.09
C GLY A 313 -25.96 -22.49 -23.14
N SER A 314 -27.24 -22.42 -22.76
CA SER A 314 -28.35 -22.46 -23.74
C SER A 314 -29.56 -21.65 -23.25
N ALA A 315 -29.58 -20.37 -23.57
CA ALA A 315 -30.72 -19.47 -23.38
C ALA A 315 -30.78 -18.46 -24.53
N THR A 316 -31.63 -18.73 -25.52
CA THR A 316 -31.84 -17.85 -26.68
C THR A 316 -32.68 -16.63 -26.33
N THR A 317 -32.21 -15.44 -26.67
CA THR A 317 -33.03 -14.23 -26.85
C THR A 317 -33.10 -13.88 -28.34
N ALA A 318 -34.31 -13.74 -28.88
CA ALA A 318 -34.55 -13.61 -30.32
C ALA A 318 -35.46 -12.41 -30.64
N VAL A 319 -34.99 -11.55 -31.55
CA VAL A 319 -35.75 -10.50 -32.27
C VAL A 319 -35.04 -10.28 -33.64
N PRO A 320 -35.70 -9.72 -34.68
CA PRO A 320 -35.97 -10.57 -35.83
C PRO A 320 -35.35 -10.12 -37.18
N SER A 321 -35.23 -11.11 -38.07
CA SER A 321 -35.30 -11.02 -39.55
C SER A 321 -34.97 -9.69 -40.24
N GLY A 322 -33.71 -9.51 -40.61
CA GLY A 322 -33.28 -8.58 -41.68
C GLY A 322 -32.46 -9.33 -42.73
N SER A 323 -32.92 -9.34 -43.99
CA SER A 323 -32.28 -10.12 -45.07
C SER A 323 -31.71 -9.22 -46.16
N SER A 324 -30.39 -9.32 -46.41
CA SER A 324 -29.84 -9.23 -47.78
C SER A 324 -28.36 -9.68 -47.89
N THR A 325 -28.13 -10.59 -48.84
CA THR A 325 -26.95 -10.71 -49.74
C THR A 325 -25.50 -10.74 -49.23
N ARG A 326 -24.79 -11.79 -49.68
CA ARG A 326 -23.32 -11.90 -49.71
C ARG A 326 -22.65 -10.79 -50.54
N SER A 327 -21.37 -10.54 -50.26
CA SER A 327 -20.34 -10.28 -51.28
C SER A 327 -18.98 -10.80 -50.79
N SER A 328 -18.12 -11.22 -51.70
CA SER A 328 -16.87 -11.95 -51.39
C SER A 328 -15.66 -11.32 -52.06
N ALA A 329 -14.63 -10.98 -51.28
CA ALA A 329 -13.26 -10.72 -51.74
C ALA A 329 -12.32 -11.14 -50.60
N SER A 330 -11.47 -12.17 -50.74
CA SER A 330 -10.30 -12.30 -51.63
C SER A 330 -9.03 -11.77 -50.97
N THR A 331 -8.26 -12.71 -50.41
CA THR A 331 -6.89 -12.60 -49.90
C THR A 331 -5.93 -11.82 -50.80
N GLN A 332 -5.07 -10.99 -50.20
CA GLN A 332 -3.67 -10.87 -50.59
C GLN A 332 -2.76 -10.74 -49.35
N ASN A 333 -1.55 -11.26 -49.46
CA ASN A 333 -0.48 -11.33 -48.46
C ASN A 333 0.80 -11.85 -49.19
N PRO A 334 2.05 -11.66 -48.71
CA PRO A 334 2.60 -10.66 -47.79
C PRO A 334 3.73 -9.82 -48.46
N THR A 335 4.41 -8.96 -47.71
CA THR A 335 5.80 -8.54 -48.05
C THR A 335 6.64 -8.35 -46.79
N THR A 336 7.78 -9.02 -46.72
CA THR A 336 8.77 -8.93 -45.63
C THR A 336 9.79 -7.82 -45.86
N LEU A 337 10.32 -7.24 -44.78
CA LEU A 337 11.55 -6.45 -44.77
C LEU A 337 12.42 -6.85 -43.56
N THR A 338 13.75 -6.76 -43.73
CA THR A 338 14.75 -7.34 -42.81
C THR A 338 15.92 -6.38 -42.60
N THR A 339 16.22 -6.02 -41.34
CA THR A 339 17.43 -5.30 -40.92
C THR A 339 17.73 -5.73 -39.47
N THR A 340 18.69 -6.63 -39.22
CA THR A 340 20.16 -6.41 -39.08
C THR A 340 20.55 -5.73 -37.76
N THR A 341 21.17 -6.51 -36.87
CA THR A 341 21.65 -6.12 -35.53
C THR A 341 23.03 -5.45 -35.57
N ILE A 342 23.29 -4.54 -34.63
CA ILE A 342 24.65 -4.06 -34.29
C ILE A 342 24.96 -4.44 -32.84
N VAL A 343 26.19 -4.90 -32.59
CA VAL A 343 26.70 -5.29 -31.27
C VAL A 343 27.66 -4.24 -30.75
N VAL A 344 27.55 -3.88 -29.47
CA VAL A 344 28.53 -3.05 -28.75
C VAL A 344 29.02 -3.83 -27.53
N THR A 345 30.33 -3.88 -27.35
CA THR A 345 31.01 -4.61 -26.26
C THR A 345 31.62 -3.63 -25.27
N THR A 346 31.40 -3.83 -23.97
CA THR A 346 32.07 -3.07 -22.90
C THR A 346 32.79 -4.02 -21.93
N THR A 347 33.95 -3.57 -21.43
CA THR A 347 34.90 -4.39 -20.66
C THR A 347 34.75 -4.14 -19.17
N ALA A 348 34.85 -5.20 -18.36
CA ALA A 348 34.73 -5.11 -16.91
C ALA A 348 36.03 -4.63 -16.22
N THR A 349 35.87 -3.83 -15.16
CA THR A 349 36.92 -3.50 -14.19
C THR A 349 36.54 -4.08 -12.81
N ARG A 350 37.53 -4.52 -12.04
CA ARG A 350 37.37 -5.37 -10.84
C ARG A 350 38.09 -4.75 -9.64
N THR A 351 37.37 -4.55 -8.54
CA THR A 351 37.93 -4.07 -7.26
C THR A 351 37.52 -5.00 -6.12
N THR A 352 38.39 -5.15 -5.11
CA THR A 352 38.32 -6.21 -4.10
C THR A 352 37.79 -5.77 -2.74
N SER A 353 37.13 -6.71 -2.06
CA SER A 353 36.67 -6.61 -0.66
C SER A 353 37.79 -6.44 0.35
N ILE A 354 37.53 -5.71 1.45
CA ILE A 354 38.31 -5.77 2.69
C ILE A 354 37.32 -5.99 3.86
N THR A 355 37.70 -6.86 4.80
CA THR A 355 36.88 -7.26 5.94
C THR A 355 37.56 -6.86 7.25
N SER A 356 36.82 -6.28 8.21
CA SER A 356 37.24 -6.18 9.61
C SER A 356 36.05 -6.44 10.53
N LYS A 357 36.32 -6.91 11.75
CA LYS A 357 35.32 -7.50 12.67
C LYS A 357 35.34 -6.77 14.02
N ALA A 358 34.18 -6.73 14.67
CA ALA A 358 33.89 -5.95 15.88
C ALA A 358 34.75 -6.30 17.11
N THR A 359 34.78 -5.35 18.05
CA THR A 359 35.03 -5.58 19.50
C THR A 359 34.04 -4.74 20.31
N SER A 360 33.64 -5.23 21.48
CA SER A 360 32.62 -4.63 22.37
C SER A 360 33.21 -4.15 23.70
N THR A 361 32.52 -3.21 24.37
CA THR A 361 32.80 -2.76 25.73
C THR A 361 31.51 -2.52 26.52
N THR A 362 31.56 -2.72 27.84
CA THR A 362 30.37 -2.75 28.73
C THR A 362 30.59 -1.99 30.05
N SER A 363 29.75 -1.00 30.32
CA SER A 363 29.51 -0.33 31.62
C SER A 363 28.40 0.72 31.43
N SER A 364 27.65 1.21 32.43
CA SER A 364 27.30 0.70 33.77
C SER A 364 26.05 1.46 34.29
N SER A 365 25.41 0.98 35.36
CA SER A 365 24.14 1.48 35.92
C SER A 365 24.15 2.88 36.53
N ALA A 366 23.00 3.61 36.48
CA ALA A 366 22.53 4.49 37.55
C ALA A 366 21.04 4.92 37.43
N ALA A 367 20.42 5.14 38.60
CA ALA A 367 19.23 5.98 38.89
C ALA A 367 17.83 5.60 38.32
N ALA A 368 16.79 5.88 39.12
CA ALA A 368 15.37 5.73 38.80
C ALA A 368 14.61 7.07 39.02
N PRO A 369 13.56 7.39 38.23
CA PRO A 369 12.78 8.62 38.37
C PRO A 369 11.59 8.49 39.35
N THR A 370 11.03 9.63 39.74
CA THR A 370 9.94 9.76 40.73
C THR A 370 8.52 9.73 40.13
N LYS A 371 7.52 9.48 40.99
CA LYS A 371 6.09 9.28 40.64
C LYS A 371 5.50 10.42 39.79
N ALA A 372 4.75 10.05 38.74
CA ALA A 372 3.77 10.88 38.03
C ALA A 372 2.40 10.16 38.00
N LEU A 373 1.32 10.90 37.68
CA LEU A 373 -0.06 10.39 37.71
C LEU A 373 -0.49 9.80 36.35
N ILE A 374 -1.11 8.62 36.37
CA ILE A 374 -1.62 7.92 35.17
C ILE A 374 -3.14 8.19 35.01
N PRO A 375 -3.60 8.74 33.87
CA PRO A 375 -5.03 8.81 33.54
C PRO A 375 -5.61 7.42 33.22
N GLN A 376 -6.87 7.17 33.60
CA GLN A 376 -7.50 5.86 33.41
C GLN A 376 -7.83 5.56 31.94
N TRP A 377 -7.44 4.37 31.47
CA TRP A 377 -7.77 3.86 30.13
C TRP A 377 -9.25 3.46 30.03
N GLY A 378 -9.97 4.04 29.06
CA GLY A 378 -11.38 3.76 28.82
C GLY A 378 -11.62 2.52 27.94
N GLN A 379 -11.52 1.31 28.51
CA GLN A 379 -12.03 0.10 27.85
C GLN A 379 -13.53 -0.13 28.15
N CYS A 380 -14.39 0.23 27.21
CA CYS A 380 -15.72 -0.36 27.02
C CYS A 380 -16.09 -0.29 25.54
N GLY A 381 -16.40 -1.43 24.92
CA GLY A 381 -16.72 -1.52 23.50
C GLY A 381 -18.22 -1.56 23.20
N GLY A 382 -18.55 -1.47 21.91
CA GLY A 382 -19.80 -2.00 21.34
C GLY A 382 -21.12 -1.35 21.78
N LEU A 383 -21.57 -0.32 21.07
CA LEU A 383 -22.98 0.07 21.06
C LEU A 383 -23.53 0.07 19.63
N ASN A 384 -24.51 -0.79 19.37
CA ASN A 384 -25.36 -0.79 18.18
C ASN A 384 -26.65 -1.60 18.50
N PRO A 385 -27.83 -1.23 17.99
CA PRO A 385 -28.49 0.04 18.30
C PRO A 385 -29.86 -0.18 18.98
N ILE A 386 -30.28 0.73 19.87
CA ILE A 386 -31.63 0.70 20.45
C ILE A 386 -32.31 2.07 20.31
N THR A 387 -33.10 2.20 19.25
CA THR A 387 -34.17 3.20 19.10
C THR A 387 -35.42 2.39 18.75
N PRO A 388 -36.52 2.47 19.52
CA PRO A 388 -37.44 3.58 19.32
C PRO A 388 -38.23 4.02 20.58
N TYR A 389 -37.78 5.06 21.29
CA TYR A 389 -38.55 5.66 22.41
C TYR A 389 -38.70 7.20 22.37
N ILE A 390 -38.31 7.86 21.27
CA ILE A 390 -38.39 9.34 21.14
C ILE A 390 -39.73 9.81 20.53
N TYR A 391 -40.43 8.97 19.77
CA TYR A 391 -41.67 9.37 19.07
C TYR A 391 -42.94 9.45 19.95
N LEU A 392 -42.90 9.00 21.21
CA LEU A 392 -44.08 9.05 22.10
C LEU A 392 -44.13 10.35 22.93
N ALA A 393 -42.98 10.91 23.30
CA ALA A 393 -42.90 12.11 24.15
C ALA A 393 -43.28 13.41 23.40
N LEU A 394 -42.91 13.52 22.13
CA LEU A 394 -43.15 14.72 21.31
C LEU A 394 -44.60 14.86 20.82
N TRP A 395 -45.42 13.80 20.88
CA TRP A 395 -46.83 13.86 20.49
C TRP A 395 -47.72 14.34 21.64
N LEU A 396 -47.48 13.86 22.87
CA LEU A 396 -48.24 14.22 24.07
C LEU A 396 -48.05 15.69 24.51
N ALA A 397 -46.93 16.32 24.16
CA ALA A 397 -46.64 17.71 24.54
C ALA A 397 -47.43 18.78 23.74
N LEU A 398 -48.12 18.40 22.65
CA LEU A 398 -48.77 19.34 21.74
C LEU A 398 -50.31 19.43 21.91
N THR A 399 -50.92 18.61 22.77
CA THR A 399 -52.38 18.54 22.93
C THR A 399 -52.87 18.61 24.38
N MET A 400 -52.52 19.67 25.12
CA MET A 400 -53.36 20.20 26.20
C MET A 400 -53.06 21.68 26.50
N LYS A 401 -54.11 22.51 26.53
CA LYS A 401 -54.07 23.91 27.00
C LYS A 401 -54.88 24.04 28.30
N SER A 402 -54.62 25.11 29.04
CA SER A 402 -55.36 25.57 30.24
C SER A 402 -55.07 24.77 31.54
N THR A 403 -55.03 25.35 32.74
CA THR A 403 -54.93 26.77 33.20
C THR A 403 -54.58 26.78 34.71
N TRP A 404 -54.20 27.95 35.27
CA TRP A 404 -54.07 28.25 36.72
C TRP A 404 -52.88 27.57 37.46
N THR A 405 -52.28 28.11 38.53
CA THR A 405 -51.68 29.45 38.79
C THR A 405 -50.84 29.34 40.08
N THR A 406 -49.75 30.11 40.19
CA THR A 406 -49.12 30.60 41.45
C THR A 406 -48.85 29.64 42.62
N THR A 407 -47.55 29.34 42.83
CA THR A 407 -46.84 29.73 44.08
C THR A 407 -45.38 30.05 43.76
N LEU A 408 -44.73 30.88 44.58
CA LEU A 408 -43.43 31.51 44.26
C LEU A 408 -42.24 30.78 44.93
N GLY A 409 -41.04 31.01 44.40
CA GLY A 409 -39.85 30.21 44.71
C GLY A 409 -39.26 30.37 46.11
N LEU A 410 -38.72 29.27 46.63
CA LEU A 410 -37.89 29.23 47.84
C LEU A 410 -36.98 27.97 47.85
N MET A 411 -36.26 27.71 46.75
CA MET A 411 -35.45 26.48 46.62
C MET A 411 -34.14 26.56 45.80
N THR A 412 -33.62 27.77 45.54
CA THR A 412 -32.35 27.98 44.79
C THR A 412 -31.13 28.29 45.66
N LEU A 413 -31.27 28.41 46.99
CA LEU A 413 -30.16 28.45 47.95
C LEU A 413 -30.40 27.41 49.05
N LEU A 414 -29.78 26.22 48.94
CA LEU A 414 -29.46 25.32 50.08
C LEU A 414 -28.67 24.05 49.70
N PHE A 415 -28.55 23.68 48.42
CA PHE A 415 -27.84 22.47 47.97
C PHE A 415 -26.38 22.71 47.52
N ALA A 416 -25.66 23.55 48.25
CA ALA A 416 -24.20 23.62 48.21
C ALA A 416 -23.64 23.33 49.61
N LEU A 417 -22.58 22.53 49.67
CA LEU A 417 -21.78 22.22 50.87
C LEU A 417 -22.44 21.33 51.96
N SER A 418 -22.52 20.01 51.74
CA SER A 418 -22.16 19.03 52.79
C SER A 418 -21.86 17.61 52.26
N HIS A 419 -20.82 17.01 52.82
CA HIS A 419 -20.12 15.80 52.42
C HIS A 419 -20.90 14.48 52.35
N ARG A 420 -20.53 13.65 51.36
CA ARG A 420 -20.29 12.17 51.38
C ARG A 420 -21.12 11.29 52.34
N GLY A 421 -21.90 10.36 51.77
CA GLY A 421 -22.44 9.18 52.47
C GLY A 421 -22.94 8.09 51.50
N LEU A 422 -22.66 6.81 51.81
CA LEU A 422 -23.05 5.64 51.00
C LEU A 422 -24.57 5.48 50.87
N ALA A 423 -25.06 5.04 49.69
CA ALA A 423 -25.47 3.64 49.46
C ALA A 423 -26.29 3.48 48.16
N CYS A 424 -25.79 2.70 47.19
CA CYS A 424 -26.64 2.11 46.15
C CYS A 424 -27.04 0.69 46.59
N GLY A 425 -28.32 0.50 46.92
CA GLY A 425 -28.88 -0.84 47.14
C GLY A 425 -29.03 -1.57 45.81
N GLY A 426 -28.38 -2.71 45.68
CA GLY A 426 -28.20 -3.37 44.38
C GLY A 426 -29.41 -4.15 43.87
N HIS A 427 -29.38 -4.46 42.58
CA HIS A 427 -29.79 -5.76 42.06
C HIS A 427 -28.51 -6.50 41.64
N GLY A 428 -28.37 -7.76 42.06
CA GLY A 428 -27.13 -8.50 41.91
C GLY A 428 -27.17 -9.54 40.81
N ASP A 429 -26.14 -9.52 39.96
CA ASP A 429 -25.68 -10.70 39.21
C ASP A 429 -24.35 -11.20 39.81
N ASN A 430 -24.00 -12.46 39.53
CA ASN A 430 -23.01 -13.22 40.31
C ASN A 430 -21.54 -12.96 39.88
N ASP A 431 -21.05 -11.74 40.01
CA ASP A 431 -19.65 -11.43 39.68
C ASP A 431 -18.70 -11.72 40.87
N LYS A 432 -18.30 -12.98 41.02
CA LYS A 432 -17.44 -13.46 42.12
C LYS A 432 -15.95 -13.08 41.97
N ASN A 433 -15.61 -12.10 41.14
CA ASN A 433 -14.22 -11.75 40.81
C ASN A 433 -13.92 -10.24 40.73
N SER A 434 -14.81 -9.36 41.18
CA SER A 434 -14.57 -7.90 41.22
C SER A 434 -13.58 -7.49 42.32
N ARG A 435 -12.32 -7.90 42.19
CA ARG A 435 -11.20 -7.43 43.01
C ARG A 435 -10.96 -5.95 42.72
N GLU A 436 -11.14 -5.09 43.74
CA GLU A 436 -10.66 -3.71 43.67
C GLU A 436 -9.12 -3.69 43.63
N TRP A 437 -8.55 -2.88 42.74
CA TRP A 437 -7.10 -2.71 42.59
C TRP A 437 -6.64 -1.45 43.31
N THR A 438 -5.58 -1.55 44.10
CA THR A 438 -4.98 -0.37 44.75
C THR A 438 -4.14 0.44 43.75
N THR A 439 -3.96 1.73 44.03
CA THR A 439 -3.16 2.63 43.17
C THR A 439 -1.72 2.18 43.00
N ASP A 440 -1.09 1.63 44.06
CA ASP A 440 0.28 1.12 43.97
C ASP A 440 0.36 -0.21 43.20
N GLU A 441 -0.66 -1.08 43.25
CA GLU A 441 -0.74 -2.29 42.40
C GLU A 441 -0.97 -1.95 40.92
N LEU A 442 -1.80 -0.94 40.61
CA LEU A 442 -1.95 -0.45 39.24
C LEU A 442 -0.64 0.16 38.72
N ALA A 443 0.10 0.90 39.55
CA ALA A 443 1.42 1.41 39.21
C ALA A 443 2.47 0.29 39.04
N GLU A 444 2.37 -0.80 39.80
CA GLU A 444 3.23 -1.98 39.64
C GLU A 444 2.91 -2.75 38.34
N LEU A 445 1.63 -2.83 37.94
CA LEU A 445 1.23 -3.40 36.66
C LEU A 445 1.72 -2.54 35.49
N GLU A 446 1.56 -1.21 35.56
CA GLU A 446 2.07 -0.28 34.55
C GLU A 446 3.60 -0.43 34.38
N ALA A 447 4.34 -0.45 35.49
CA ALA A 447 5.80 -0.59 35.47
C ALA A 447 6.29 -1.95 34.94
N LYS A 448 5.44 -2.98 34.89
CA LYS A 448 5.75 -4.31 34.33
C LYS A 448 5.31 -4.49 32.88
N TRP A 449 4.19 -3.88 32.49
CA TRP A 449 3.46 -4.25 31.26
C TRP A 449 3.12 -3.07 30.34
N GLY A 450 3.21 -1.82 30.81
CA GLY A 450 2.91 -0.62 30.01
C GLY A 450 4.02 -0.19 29.04
N PHE A 451 5.22 -0.80 29.13
CA PHE A 451 6.31 -0.51 28.20
C PHE A 451 6.19 -1.31 26.90
N GLU A 452 6.04 -0.61 25.77
CA GLU A 452 6.03 -1.20 24.43
C GLU A 452 7.42 -1.14 23.76
N TRP A 453 7.83 -2.23 23.11
CA TRP A 453 8.95 -2.22 22.16
C TRP A 453 8.46 -1.79 20.78
N SER A 454 9.38 -1.30 19.93
CA SER A 454 9.16 -0.91 18.52
C SER A 454 8.67 -2.01 17.56
N PHE A 455 8.08 -3.09 18.06
CA PHE A 455 7.53 -4.22 17.31
C PHE A 455 6.29 -4.84 17.98
N ASN A 456 5.76 -4.25 19.06
CA ASN A 456 4.51 -4.65 19.70
C ASN A 456 3.68 -3.42 20.05
N GLY A 457 2.40 -3.61 20.39
CA GLY A 457 1.54 -2.52 20.85
C GLY A 457 0.51 -2.03 19.84
N ILE A 458 -0.10 -0.89 20.12
CA ILE A 458 -1.04 -0.24 19.20
C ILE A 458 -0.25 0.65 18.24
N GLY A 459 -0.43 0.45 16.93
CA GLY A 459 0.25 1.21 15.87
C GLY A 459 -0.27 2.64 15.69
N SER A 460 -0.21 3.47 16.74
CA SER A 460 -0.26 4.93 16.63
C SER A 460 1.08 5.47 16.14
N PHE A 461 1.10 6.73 15.67
CA PHE A 461 2.36 7.38 15.30
C PHE A 461 3.29 7.49 16.52
N ALA A 462 4.54 7.01 16.38
CA ALA A 462 5.59 7.06 17.40
C ALA A 462 5.22 6.45 18.79
N HIS A 463 4.22 5.56 18.84
CA HIS A 463 3.60 5.06 20.09
C HIS A 463 3.10 6.19 21.01
N LEU A 464 2.60 7.27 20.43
CA LEU A 464 1.97 8.38 21.17
C LEU A 464 0.55 8.01 21.62
N ASP A 465 0.06 8.70 22.65
CA ASP A 465 -1.36 8.66 23.07
C ASP A 465 -2.28 8.78 21.84
N HIS A 466 -3.12 7.77 21.62
CA HIS A 466 -4.15 7.83 20.58
C HIS A 466 -5.52 8.19 21.15
N VAL A 467 -6.08 9.30 20.69
CA VAL A 467 -7.42 9.78 21.06
C VAL A 467 -8.18 10.16 19.81
N LYS A 468 -9.44 9.73 19.66
CA LYS A 468 -10.28 10.19 18.52
C LYS A 468 -10.72 11.65 18.73
N CYS A 469 -9.85 12.61 18.45
CA CYS A 469 -10.02 14.02 18.82
C CYS A 469 -11.34 14.63 18.31
N LEU A 470 -11.75 14.31 17.08
CA LEU A 470 -13.02 14.77 16.50
C LEU A 470 -14.27 14.33 17.28
N THR A 471 -14.20 13.25 18.06
CA THR A 471 -15.29 12.80 18.95
C THR A 471 -15.01 13.09 20.42
N HIS A 472 -13.84 13.66 20.76
CA HIS A 472 -13.41 14.00 22.11
C HIS A 472 -12.90 15.46 22.16
N PRO A 473 -13.73 16.48 21.83
CA PRO A 473 -13.30 17.87 21.67
C PRO A 473 -12.86 18.58 22.97
N ALA A 474 -12.86 17.87 24.10
CA ALA A 474 -12.30 18.33 25.37
C ALA A 474 -10.82 17.92 25.56
N GLU A 475 -10.29 17.03 24.71
CA GLU A 475 -8.87 16.65 24.72
C GLU A 475 -8.00 17.85 24.35
N LYS A 476 -6.84 17.98 25.02
CA LYS A 476 -5.91 19.08 24.81
C LYS A 476 -4.61 18.56 24.25
N TYR A 477 -4.12 19.23 23.22
CA TYR A 477 -2.86 18.92 22.56
C TYR A 477 -2.23 20.20 22.02
N ASP A 478 -0.91 20.21 21.95
CA ASP A 478 -0.15 21.30 21.32
C ASP A 478 0.17 20.97 19.86
N ILE A 479 0.37 19.68 19.58
CA ILE A 479 0.54 19.14 18.23
C ILE A 479 -0.34 17.89 18.09
N ALA A 480 -1.17 17.84 17.04
CA ALA A 480 -1.91 16.63 16.66
C ALA A 480 -1.30 16.03 15.39
N ILE A 481 -0.94 14.75 15.47
CA ILE A 481 -0.75 13.90 14.30
C ILE A 481 -2.15 13.45 13.86
N VAL A 482 -2.50 13.59 12.59
CA VAL A 482 -3.84 13.20 12.08
C VAL A 482 -3.75 12.59 10.70
N GLY A 483 -4.40 11.45 10.48
CA GLY A 483 -4.44 10.80 9.17
C GLY A 483 -5.59 11.29 8.29
N MET A 484 -5.31 11.44 6.99
CA MET A 484 -6.27 11.90 5.98
C MET A 484 -6.38 10.90 4.82
N PRO A 485 -6.94 9.70 5.04
CA PRO A 485 -6.90 8.58 4.09
C PRO A 485 -7.80 8.80 2.86
N PHE A 486 -7.32 9.54 1.88
CA PHE A 486 -8.01 9.94 0.65
C PHE A 486 -7.06 9.79 -0.55
N ASP A 487 -7.55 9.32 -1.70
CA ASP A 487 -6.75 9.33 -2.95
C ASP A 487 -7.63 9.39 -4.23
N THR A 488 -8.84 9.97 -4.15
CA THR A 488 -9.76 10.03 -5.30
C THR A 488 -9.63 11.32 -6.12
N ALA A 489 -8.56 12.09 -5.90
CA ALA A 489 -8.16 13.23 -6.71
C ALA A 489 -6.86 12.97 -7.52
N VAL A 490 -6.20 11.81 -7.36
CA VAL A 490 -5.01 11.43 -8.14
C VAL A 490 -5.27 11.33 -9.65
N SER A 491 -4.24 11.65 -10.43
CA SER A 491 -4.24 11.56 -11.90
C SER A 491 -3.72 10.23 -12.45
N TYR A 492 -2.74 9.59 -11.76
CA TYR A 492 -2.00 8.43 -12.27
C TYR A 492 -2.19 7.15 -11.44
N ARG A 493 -1.54 7.00 -10.27
CA ARG A 493 -1.56 5.76 -9.48
C ARG A 493 -2.21 5.97 -8.10
N PRO A 494 -3.38 5.36 -7.82
CA PRO A 494 -4.00 5.42 -6.49
C PRO A 494 -3.31 4.50 -5.49
N GLY A 495 -3.50 4.77 -4.20
CA GLY A 495 -2.97 3.98 -3.08
C GLY A 495 -2.57 4.83 -1.86
N ALA A 496 -2.41 6.15 -2.04
CA ALA A 496 -2.09 7.08 -0.96
C ALA A 496 -3.13 7.10 0.17
N ARG A 497 -4.38 6.64 -0.05
CA ARG A 497 -5.36 6.43 1.03
C ARG A 497 -4.89 5.47 2.14
N PHE A 498 -3.86 4.67 1.88
CA PHE A 498 -3.24 3.76 2.85
C PHE A 498 -1.97 4.32 3.50
N GLY A 499 -1.43 5.44 3.00
CA GLY A 499 -0.28 6.17 3.56
C GLY A 499 -0.36 6.45 5.06
N PRO A 500 -1.50 6.92 5.62
CA PRO A 500 -1.60 7.23 7.05
C PRO A 500 -1.40 6.01 7.96
N ARG A 501 -1.62 4.79 7.44
CA ARG A 501 -1.33 3.54 8.17
C ARG A 501 0.13 3.14 8.02
N ALA A 502 0.68 3.25 6.81
CA ALA A 502 2.07 2.89 6.53
C ALA A 502 3.05 3.79 7.30
N ILE A 503 2.82 5.11 7.32
CA ILE A 503 3.67 6.06 8.05
C ILE A 503 3.65 5.77 9.57
N ARG A 504 2.49 5.42 10.14
CA ARG A 504 2.40 5.00 11.56
C ARG A 504 3.19 3.73 11.83
N GLN A 505 3.02 2.69 11.01
CA GLN A 505 3.76 1.43 11.16
C GLN A 505 5.29 1.66 11.09
N ALA A 506 5.74 2.41 10.08
CA ALA A 506 7.14 2.77 9.90
C ALA A 506 7.72 3.62 11.07
N SER A 507 6.87 4.41 11.75
CA SER A 507 7.28 5.23 12.90
C SER A 507 7.53 4.45 14.20
N ALA A 508 7.24 3.14 14.28
CA ALA A 508 7.36 2.35 15.53
C ALA A 508 8.75 2.38 16.19
N ARG A 509 9.81 2.65 15.42
CA ARG A 509 11.18 2.84 15.96
C ARG A 509 11.40 4.16 16.71
N GLN A 510 10.47 5.11 16.61
CA GLN A 510 10.54 6.46 17.16
C GLN A 510 9.79 6.61 18.51
N THR A 511 9.79 5.60 19.38
CA THR A 511 9.06 5.68 20.67
C THR A 511 9.44 6.90 21.49
N SER A 512 8.58 7.38 22.39
CA SER A 512 8.89 8.49 23.30
C SER A 512 10.20 8.29 24.09
N PHE A 513 10.58 7.04 24.40
CA PHE A 513 11.87 6.67 25.01
C PHE A 513 13.08 6.81 24.05
N ARG A 514 12.89 6.67 22.74
CA ARG A 514 13.97 6.73 21.73
C ARG A 514 13.95 7.97 20.82
N GLY A 515 12.98 8.87 20.99
CA GLY A 515 12.78 10.08 20.19
C GLY A 515 13.77 11.24 20.43
N PHE A 516 14.98 11.01 20.96
CA PHE A 516 15.94 12.10 21.17
C PHE A 516 16.63 12.51 19.87
N ASN A 517 16.32 13.72 19.38
CA ASN A 517 16.93 14.30 18.19
C ASN A 517 18.27 14.95 18.56
N ALA A 518 19.35 14.17 18.49
CA ALA A 518 20.71 14.61 18.83
C ALA A 518 21.22 15.83 18.02
N ARG A 519 20.62 16.11 16.86
CA ARG A 519 20.89 17.33 16.06
C ARG A 519 20.18 18.55 16.65
N ALA A 520 18.95 18.40 17.13
CA ALA A 520 18.15 19.47 17.71
C ALA A 520 18.40 19.68 19.21
N GLY A 521 19.04 18.72 19.90
CA GLY A 521 19.29 18.75 21.34
C GLY A 521 18.08 18.43 22.21
N ILE A 522 16.97 17.96 21.62
CA ILE A 522 15.68 17.74 22.30
C ILE A 522 15.08 16.38 21.96
N ASN A 523 14.24 15.85 22.86
CA ASN A 523 13.24 14.84 22.54
C ASN A 523 11.88 15.55 22.41
N PRO A 524 11.28 15.68 21.21
CA PRO A 524 10.07 16.47 21.04
C PRO A 524 8.86 15.83 21.74
N TYR A 525 8.83 14.50 21.85
CA TYR A 525 7.75 13.74 22.52
C TYR A 525 7.82 13.80 24.06
N GLN A 526 8.90 14.35 24.62
CA GLN A 526 9.10 14.54 26.07
C GLN A 526 9.39 16.01 26.41
N SER A 527 9.02 16.94 25.52
CA SER A 527 9.25 18.38 25.70
C SER A 527 8.02 19.10 26.27
N TRP A 528 7.93 20.41 26.04
CA TRP A 528 6.82 21.26 26.53
C TRP A 528 5.46 20.97 25.89
N ALA A 529 5.44 20.34 24.72
CA ALA A 529 4.27 20.15 23.88
C ALA A 529 3.67 18.75 24.08
N ARG A 530 2.35 18.69 24.32
CA ARG A 530 1.61 17.43 24.21
C ARG A 530 1.40 17.11 22.74
N VAL A 531 2.13 16.10 22.24
CA VAL A 531 1.98 15.52 20.91
C VAL A 531 1.13 14.26 21.02
N ILE A 532 0.04 14.14 20.26
CA ILE A 532 -0.87 12.97 20.28
C ILE A 532 -1.24 12.52 18.87
N ASP A 533 -1.68 11.28 18.72
CA ASP A 533 -2.30 10.76 17.51
C ASP A 533 -3.83 10.92 17.59
N CYS A 534 -4.38 11.82 16.77
CA CYS A 534 -5.81 12.10 16.73
C CYS A 534 -6.63 11.05 15.95
N GLY A 535 -5.99 9.99 15.45
CA GLY A 535 -6.59 8.99 14.57
C GLY A 535 -6.74 9.49 13.13
N ASP A 536 -7.67 8.90 12.40
CA ASP A 536 -7.95 9.23 10.99
C ASP A 536 -9.28 10.00 10.86
N VAL A 537 -9.31 10.97 9.93
CA VAL A 537 -10.57 11.57 9.48
C VAL A 537 -11.31 10.56 8.58
N PRO A 538 -12.61 10.29 8.81
CA PRO A 538 -13.38 9.34 8.01
C PRO A 538 -13.85 9.98 6.68
N VAL A 539 -12.89 10.36 5.83
CA VAL A 539 -13.14 11.02 4.53
C VAL A 539 -13.88 10.05 3.59
N THR A 540 -14.90 10.53 2.88
CA THR A 540 -15.66 9.70 1.94
C THR A 540 -14.87 9.42 0.65
N PRO A 541 -14.72 8.14 0.24
CA PRO A 541 -14.05 7.77 -1.01
C PRO A 541 -14.99 7.73 -2.22
N PHE A 542 -16.17 8.36 -2.12
CA PHE A 542 -17.25 8.24 -3.12
C PHE A 542 -17.64 9.55 -3.81
N HIS A 543 -17.32 10.71 -3.24
CA HIS A 543 -17.67 12.04 -3.79
C HIS A 543 -16.66 13.09 -3.34
N ASN A 544 -15.86 13.62 -4.28
CA ASN A 544 -14.77 14.55 -3.99
C ASN A 544 -15.24 15.87 -3.33
N ASP A 545 -16.42 16.38 -3.68
CA ASP A 545 -16.96 17.62 -3.07
C ASP A 545 -17.31 17.42 -1.59
N ILE A 546 -17.89 16.26 -1.25
CA ILE A 546 -18.23 15.89 0.12
C ILE A 546 -16.95 15.60 0.90
N ALA A 547 -15.94 14.99 0.27
CA ALA A 547 -14.63 14.76 0.87
C ALA A 547 -13.92 16.08 1.21
N GLN A 548 -13.88 17.04 0.28
CA GLN A 548 -13.34 18.39 0.52
C GLN A 548 -13.98 19.06 1.73
N GLU A 549 -15.32 19.06 1.84
CA GLU A 549 -16.03 19.68 2.95
C GLU A 549 -15.78 18.93 4.27
N GLN A 550 -15.77 17.59 4.26
CA GLN A 550 -15.43 16.78 5.43
C GLN A 550 -14.01 17.07 5.94
N MET A 551 -13.02 17.13 5.04
CA MET A 551 -11.63 17.49 5.37
C MET A 551 -11.56 18.93 5.92
N THR A 552 -12.26 19.88 5.28
CA THR A 552 -12.28 21.29 5.68
C THR A 552 -12.86 21.47 7.09
N GLN A 553 -13.97 20.79 7.40
CA GLN A 553 -14.58 20.82 8.73
C GLN A 553 -13.71 20.10 9.78
N ALA A 554 -13.05 19.00 9.42
CA ALA A 554 -12.13 18.30 10.31
C ALA A 554 -10.92 19.17 10.69
N PHE A 555 -10.26 19.80 9.71
CA PHE A 555 -9.16 20.74 9.96
C PHE A 555 -9.61 21.95 10.80
N LYS A 556 -10.80 22.51 10.54
CA LYS A 556 -11.37 23.60 11.35
C LYS A 556 -11.68 23.16 12.78
N ALA A 557 -12.21 21.97 12.99
CA ALA A 557 -12.49 21.44 14.33
C ALA A 557 -11.19 21.21 15.12
N LEU A 558 -10.22 20.51 14.53
CA LEU A 558 -8.94 20.19 15.19
C LEU A 558 -8.09 21.43 15.45
N GLY A 559 -8.09 22.42 14.54
CA GLY A 559 -7.36 23.68 14.69
C GLY A 559 -8.00 24.69 15.65
N ARG A 560 -9.26 24.45 16.08
CA ARG A 560 -9.96 25.23 17.13
C ARG A 560 -9.83 24.63 18.53
N ALA A 561 -9.23 23.44 18.67
CA ALA A 561 -9.05 22.82 19.99
C ALA A 561 -8.18 23.68 20.92
N THR A 562 -8.38 23.55 22.23
CA THR A 562 -7.64 24.35 23.22
C THR A 562 -6.28 23.70 23.51
N PRO A 563 -5.15 24.38 23.28
CA PRO A 563 -3.84 23.81 23.57
C PRO A 563 -3.63 23.49 25.05
N SER A 564 -2.77 22.50 25.32
CA SER A 564 -2.29 22.17 26.65
C SER A 564 -1.30 23.20 27.20
N SER A 565 -0.53 23.87 26.32
CA SER A 565 0.51 24.83 26.70
C SER A 565 0.30 26.21 26.09
N ALA A 566 0.60 27.25 26.86
CA ALA A 566 0.58 28.64 26.38
C ALA A 566 1.63 28.92 25.28
N ARG A 567 2.68 28.08 25.16
CA ARG A 567 3.68 28.16 24.09
C ARG A 567 3.10 27.93 22.69
N SER A 568 1.97 27.24 22.59
CA SER A 568 1.20 27.10 21.33
C SER A 568 0.49 28.39 20.90
N ARG A 569 0.67 29.51 21.62
CA ARG A 569 0.13 30.85 21.28
C ARG A 569 -1.39 30.85 21.02
N GLY A 570 -2.11 29.94 21.68
CA GLY A 570 -3.57 29.77 21.56
C GLY A 570 -4.07 28.94 20.36
N LYS A 571 -3.19 28.29 19.59
CA LYS A 571 -3.58 27.41 18.46
C LYS A 571 -2.73 26.14 18.40
N PRO A 572 -3.32 24.93 18.38
CA PRO A 572 -2.56 23.71 18.16
C PRO A 572 -2.01 23.67 16.73
N LYS A 573 -0.95 22.90 16.51
CA LYS A 573 -0.41 22.60 15.19
C LYS A 573 -0.92 21.24 14.73
N LEU A 574 -1.29 21.14 13.45
CA LEU A 574 -1.70 19.88 12.83
C LEU A 574 -0.57 19.41 11.93
N VAL A 575 -0.16 18.15 12.09
CA VAL A 575 0.81 17.48 11.21
C VAL A 575 0.09 16.29 10.58
N THR A 576 -0.18 16.40 9.30
CA THR A 576 -1.11 15.50 8.60
C THR A 576 -0.34 14.33 8.01
N LEU A 577 -0.72 13.11 8.34
CA LEU A 577 -0.31 11.92 7.59
C LEU A 577 -1.24 11.85 6.37
N GLY A 578 -0.68 12.12 5.20
CA GLY A 578 -1.45 12.44 4.02
C GLY A 578 -2.10 11.26 3.31
N GLY A 579 -3.07 11.61 2.48
CA GLY A 579 -3.47 10.85 1.32
C GLY A 579 -2.83 11.46 0.07
N ASP A 580 -3.60 11.64 -0.99
CA ASP A 580 -3.19 12.47 -2.14
C ASP A 580 -3.04 13.95 -1.77
N HIS A 581 -2.30 14.71 -2.58
CA HIS A 581 -1.93 16.09 -2.27
C HIS A 581 -3.14 17.05 -2.16
N SER A 582 -4.32 16.67 -2.71
CA SER A 582 -5.50 17.54 -2.78
C SER A 582 -6.03 18.02 -1.42
N LEU A 583 -5.65 17.34 -0.33
CA LEU A 583 -5.95 17.72 1.06
C LEU A 583 -5.38 19.08 1.49
N ALA A 584 -4.36 19.60 0.79
CA ALA A 584 -3.75 20.89 1.09
C ALA A 584 -4.76 22.05 0.94
N LEU A 585 -5.70 21.98 0.00
CA LEU A 585 -6.75 22.99 -0.18
C LEU A 585 -7.72 23.05 1.02
N PRO A 586 -8.34 21.94 1.48
CA PRO A 586 -9.04 21.89 2.77
C PRO A 586 -8.23 22.40 3.98
N ALA A 587 -6.93 22.10 4.04
CA ALA A 587 -6.05 22.61 5.10
C ALA A 587 -5.90 24.13 5.04
N LEU A 588 -5.63 24.69 3.86
CA LEU A 588 -5.53 26.14 3.62
C LEU A 588 -6.85 26.87 3.89
N ARG A 589 -8.00 26.29 3.50
CA ARG A 589 -9.34 26.82 3.83
C ARG A 589 -9.56 26.93 5.34
N ALA A 590 -9.08 25.97 6.10
CA ALA A 590 -9.13 26.01 7.57
C ALA A 590 -8.14 27.02 8.15
N LEU A 591 -6.88 27.02 7.70
CA LEU A 591 -5.83 27.90 8.21
C LEU A 591 -6.11 29.38 7.93
N ARG A 592 -6.63 29.72 6.74
CA ARG A 592 -7.06 31.08 6.37
C ARG A 592 -8.11 31.64 7.32
N GLU A 593 -9.05 30.80 7.76
CA GLU A 593 -10.08 31.17 8.75
C GLU A 593 -9.47 31.26 10.16
N LEU A 594 -8.66 30.28 10.56
CA LEU A 594 -8.05 30.19 11.89
C LEU A 594 -7.09 31.35 12.18
N TYR A 595 -6.26 31.76 11.21
CA TYR A 595 -5.25 32.80 11.37
C TYR A 595 -5.70 34.17 10.84
N GLY A 596 -6.86 34.26 10.17
CA GLY A 596 -7.47 35.52 9.73
C GLY A 596 -6.79 36.19 8.53
N GLN A 597 -5.67 35.66 8.04
CA GLN A 597 -4.84 36.20 6.95
C GLN A 597 -4.46 35.08 5.97
N PRO A 598 -4.04 35.39 4.72
CA PRO A 598 -3.58 34.38 3.78
C PRO A 598 -2.35 33.65 4.31
N ILE A 599 -2.14 32.43 3.81
CA ILE A 599 -1.06 31.54 4.23
C ILE A 599 -0.01 31.48 3.12
N ARG A 600 1.26 31.52 3.49
CA ARG A 600 2.37 31.24 2.56
C ARG A 600 2.62 29.74 2.57
N VAL A 601 2.94 29.13 1.43
CA VAL A 601 3.27 27.70 1.38
C VAL A 601 4.76 27.55 1.15
N LEU A 602 5.38 26.60 1.86
CA LEU A 602 6.61 25.95 1.43
C LEU A 602 6.23 24.55 0.97
N HIS A 603 6.42 24.30 -0.31
CA HIS A 603 6.03 23.09 -1.00
C HIS A 603 7.28 22.32 -1.42
N PHE A 604 7.49 21.13 -0.87
CA PHE A 604 8.53 20.19 -1.27
C PHE A 604 7.93 19.09 -2.14
N ASP A 605 8.35 19.01 -3.40
CA ASP A 605 7.73 18.17 -4.43
C ASP A 605 8.65 18.02 -5.66
N ALA A 606 8.42 17.05 -6.53
CA ALA A 606 9.14 16.80 -7.76
C ALA A 606 8.92 17.81 -8.92
N ASN A 607 8.08 18.86 -8.74
CA ASN A 607 7.48 19.76 -9.76
C ASN A 607 8.47 20.64 -10.57
N GLU A 608 8.33 21.94 -10.93
CA GLU A 608 9.38 22.57 -11.82
C GLU A 608 10.06 23.91 -11.48
N ALA A 609 11.32 24.06 -11.89
CA ALA A 609 11.98 25.31 -12.24
C ALA A 609 12.75 25.12 -13.59
N PRO A 610 12.77 26.13 -14.48
CA PRO A 610 12.59 25.98 -15.93
C PRO A 610 13.73 25.30 -16.72
N PRO A 611 13.46 24.65 -17.89
CA PRO A 611 12.15 24.44 -18.53
C PRO A 611 11.74 22.96 -18.72
N LEU A 612 10.45 22.68 -18.45
CA LEU A 612 9.61 21.48 -18.65
C LEU A 612 9.17 20.77 -17.31
N ALA A 613 7.86 20.80 -16.99
CA ALA A 613 7.17 20.64 -15.68
C ALA A 613 5.93 19.71 -15.60
N ALA A 614 5.87 18.79 -14.63
CA ALA A 614 4.60 18.24 -14.09
C ALA A 614 4.84 17.79 -12.63
N HIS A 615 4.24 18.40 -11.60
CA HIS A 615 2.88 18.97 -11.52
C HIS A 615 2.92 20.24 -10.66
N LEU A 616 2.96 21.47 -11.17
CA LEU A 616 3.12 22.64 -10.27
C LEU A 616 1.99 22.84 -9.22
N ASP A 617 0.92 22.04 -9.26
CA ASP A 617 -0.28 22.04 -8.40
C ASP A 617 -1.11 23.34 -8.44
N THR A 618 -0.54 24.32 -9.13
CA THR A 618 -1.06 25.59 -9.61
C THR A 618 -1.58 25.49 -11.06
N TRP A 619 -1.77 24.26 -11.61
CA TRP A 619 -2.33 24.06 -12.94
C TRP A 619 -3.80 24.48 -13.04
N ASN A 620 -4.13 25.19 -14.11
CA ASN A 620 -5.50 25.54 -14.47
C ASN A 620 -6.22 24.31 -15.07
N PRO A 621 -7.31 23.81 -14.46
CA PRO A 621 -8.02 22.64 -14.98
C PRO A 621 -8.64 22.84 -16.38
N ASP A 622 -8.90 24.09 -16.79
CA ASP A 622 -9.50 24.41 -18.10
C ASP A 622 -8.49 24.39 -19.27
N GLU A 623 -7.18 24.38 -18.98
CA GLU A 623 -6.13 24.36 -20.03
C GLU A 623 -5.82 22.94 -20.54
N TYR A 624 -6.36 21.90 -19.87
CA TYR A 624 -6.10 20.50 -20.21
C TYR A 624 -7.22 19.88 -21.08
N PRO A 625 -6.91 18.96 -22.03
CA PRO A 625 -7.89 18.44 -23.00
C PRO A 625 -9.00 17.54 -22.41
N SER A 626 -10.03 18.12 -21.79
CA SER A 626 -11.26 17.39 -21.41
C SER A 626 -12.41 17.62 -22.39
N TYR A 627 -12.71 16.59 -23.18
CA TYR A 627 -13.86 16.53 -24.08
C TYR A 627 -15.22 16.40 -23.36
N TRP A 628 -15.23 16.28 -22.02
CA TRP A 628 -16.42 16.04 -21.20
C TRP A 628 -16.58 17.02 -20.02
N GLY A 629 -15.74 18.07 -19.97
CA GLY A 629 -15.61 18.99 -18.84
C GLY A 629 -14.50 18.55 -17.87
N SER A 630 -13.70 19.49 -17.39
CA SER A 630 -12.58 19.20 -16.49
C SER A 630 -13.03 19.23 -15.02
N PRO A 631 -12.75 18.21 -14.19
CA PRO A 631 -13.04 18.28 -12.77
C PRO A 631 -12.04 19.24 -12.09
N PRO A 632 -12.49 20.38 -11.52
CA PRO A 632 -11.57 21.43 -11.08
C PRO A 632 -10.74 21.04 -9.86
N PHE A 633 -11.19 20.03 -9.10
CA PHE A 633 -10.49 19.48 -7.94
C PHE A 633 -9.84 18.14 -8.29
N ASN A 634 -8.53 18.18 -8.52
CA ASN A 634 -7.64 17.03 -8.59
C ASN A 634 -6.35 17.35 -7.79
N HIS A 635 -5.47 16.37 -7.58
CA HIS A 635 -4.23 16.56 -6.81
C HIS A 635 -3.20 17.48 -7.49
N GLY A 636 -3.39 17.82 -8.77
CA GLY A 636 -2.57 18.76 -9.53
C GLY A 636 -3.15 20.17 -9.69
N SER A 637 -4.28 20.49 -9.04
CA SER A 637 -4.98 21.79 -9.21
C SER A 637 -5.38 22.48 -7.91
N MET A 638 -5.06 21.89 -6.75
CA MET A 638 -5.56 22.36 -5.46
C MET A 638 -4.91 23.69 -5.00
N PHE A 639 -3.66 23.99 -5.39
CA PHE A 639 -3.08 25.31 -5.16
C PHE A 639 -3.59 26.36 -6.16
N TRP A 640 -3.97 25.96 -7.39
CA TRP A 640 -4.71 26.84 -8.29
C TRP A 640 -6.05 27.26 -7.68
N MET A 641 -6.83 26.31 -7.18
CA MET A 641 -8.07 26.59 -6.45
C MET A 641 -7.81 27.48 -5.23
N ALA A 642 -6.74 27.22 -4.45
CA ALA A 642 -6.39 28.02 -3.28
C ALA A 642 -5.95 29.47 -3.63
N SER A 643 -5.42 29.68 -4.84
CA SER A 643 -5.14 31.00 -5.42
C SER A 643 -6.45 31.72 -5.78
N GLN A 644 -7.37 31.07 -6.51
CA GLN A 644 -8.67 31.63 -6.86
C GLN A 644 -9.54 31.95 -5.63
N GLU A 645 -9.45 31.15 -4.57
CA GLU A 645 -10.14 31.36 -3.29
C GLU A 645 -9.47 32.40 -2.37
N GLY A 646 -8.31 32.96 -2.74
CA GLY A 646 -7.60 33.96 -1.93
C GLY A 646 -7.06 33.42 -0.59
N LEU A 647 -6.77 32.13 -0.52
CA LEU A 647 -6.21 31.44 0.64
C LEU A 647 -4.69 31.65 0.73
N LEU A 648 -4.05 31.68 -0.44
CA LEU A 648 -2.61 31.90 -0.61
C LEU A 648 -2.23 33.38 -0.49
N SER A 649 -0.99 33.62 -0.05
CA SER A 649 -0.38 34.96 -0.08
C SER A 649 -0.15 35.43 -1.52
N ASN A 650 -0.63 36.63 -1.85
CA ASN A 650 -0.62 37.16 -3.21
C ASN A 650 0.53 38.15 -3.45
N ALA A 651 0.62 38.67 -4.68
CA ALA A 651 1.68 39.59 -5.13
C ALA A 651 1.77 40.92 -4.35
N SER A 652 0.81 41.23 -3.46
CA SER A 652 0.87 42.39 -2.56
C SER A 652 1.34 42.06 -1.14
N THR A 653 1.49 40.78 -0.78
CA THR A 653 1.88 40.34 0.58
C THR A 653 3.19 39.53 0.63
N GLY A 654 3.48 38.70 -0.36
CA GLY A 654 4.72 37.90 -0.42
C GLY A 654 4.52 36.53 -1.05
N GLN A 655 5.58 35.92 -1.58
CA GLN A 655 5.49 34.71 -2.42
C GLN A 655 5.37 33.40 -1.62
N SER A 656 4.76 32.37 -2.20
CA SER A 656 4.94 30.98 -1.77
C SER A 656 6.18 30.37 -2.46
N VAL A 657 6.63 29.19 -2.04
CA VAL A 657 7.87 28.56 -2.53
C VAL A 657 7.63 27.09 -2.88
N HIS A 658 8.06 26.68 -4.08
CA HIS A 658 8.25 25.29 -4.50
C HIS A 658 9.75 24.92 -4.47
N ALA A 659 10.11 23.70 -4.07
CA ALA A 659 11.50 23.23 -4.07
C ALA A 659 11.64 21.69 -4.24
N GLY A 660 12.62 21.24 -5.06
CA GLY A 660 12.87 19.81 -5.38
C GLY A 660 12.59 19.38 -6.83
N LEU A 661 12.52 20.36 -7.73
CA LEU A 661 11.70 20.38 -8.94
C LEU A 661 12.43 19.93 -10.25
N ARG A 662 11.89 18.99 -11.07
CA ARG A 662 12.64 18.21 -12.11
C ARG A 662 11.85 17.33 -13.16
N THR A 663 10.99 17.85 -14.06
CA THR A 663 9.94 17.00 -14.70
C THR A 663 9.57 17.32 -16.18
N ARG A 664 8.29 17.42 -16.62
CA ARG A 664 7.87 17.39 -18.06
C ARG A 664 6.61 18.22 -18.41
N LEU A 665 6.77 19.34 -19.13
CA LEU A 665 5.70 20.32 -19.43
C LEU A 665 4.73 19.82 -20.50
N SER A 666 3.55 20.45 -20.51
CA SER A 666 2.73 20.58 -21.70
C SER A 666 3.34 21.54 -22.73
N GLY A 667 3.18 21.20 -24.01
CA GLY A 667 3.51 22.11 -25.13
C GLY A 667 5.00 22.24 -25.46
N THR A 668 5.38 23.41 -25.97
CA THR A 668 6.74 23.74 -26.44
C THR A 668 7.23 25.12 -25.95
N GLU A 669 6.51 25.72 -25.01
CA GLU A 669 6.74 27.06 -24.48
C GLU A 669 6.60 27.02 -22.94
N GLY A 670 7.12 28.03 -22.23
CA GLY A 670 7.19 28.01 -20.76
C GLY A 670 5.87 28.31 -20.02
N THR A 671 4.71 28.04 -20.62
CA THR A 671 3.39 28.57 -20.24
C THR A 671 3.04 28.35 -18.77
N ASP A 672 3.21 27.14 -18.25
CA ASP A 672 2.75 26.79 -16.91
C ASP A 672 3.64 27.45 -15.84
N ASN A 673 4.91 27.72 -16.16
CA ASN A 673 5.81 28.51 -15.31
C ASN A 673 5.41 30.00 -15.27
N ASP A 674 4.87 30.55 -16.36
CA ASP A 674 4.31 31.92 -16.36
C ASP A 674 2.98 31.97 -15.60
N ALA A 675 2.13 30.96 -15.74
CA ALA A 675 0.87 30.81 -15.00
C ALA A 675 1.10 30.64 -13.48
N ASP A 676 2.14 29.90 -13.09
CA ASP A 676 2.60 29.78 -11.70
C ASP A 676 3.18 31.09 -11.15
N THR A 677 3.97 31.79 -11.95
CA THR A 677 4.51 33.13 -11.59
C THR A 677 3.37 34.14 -11.39
N ALA A 678 2.32 34.09 -12.22
CA ALA A 678 1.11 34.90 -12.05
C ALA A 678 0.34 34.57 -10.75
N GLN A 679 0.52 33.35 -10.23
CA GLN A 679 0.00 32.89 -8.93
C GLN A 679 0.97 33.17 -7.75
N ASN A 680 2.06 33.91 -8.00
CA ASN A 680 2.96 34.49 -7.00
C ASN A 680 3.79 33.44 -6.23
N TRP A 681 4.34 32.47 -6.95
CA TRP A 681 5.30 31.49 -6.42
C TRP A 681 6.76 31.79 -6.79
N VAL A 682 7.69 31.17 -6.07
CA VAL A 682 9.13 31.06 -6.39
C VAL A 682 9.47 29.57 -6.50
N ARG A 683 10.26 29.19 -7.50
CA ARG A 683 10.59 27.80 -7.83
C ARG A 683 12.09 27.53 -7.71
N PHE A 684 12.47 26.43 -7.07
CA PHE A 684 13.86 25.93 -6.96
C PHE A 684 13.97 24.48 -7.47
N SER A 685 14.74 24.25 -8.55
CA SER A 685 14.94 22.92 -9.13
C SER A 685 15.58 21.91 -8.17
N ALA A 686 15.51 20.63 -8.52
CA ALA A 686 16.33 19.61 -7.90
C ALA A 686 17.82 19.99 -8.09
N ASP A 687 18.19 20.34 -9.32
CA ASP A 687 19.49 20.85 -9.78
C ASP A 687 19.98 22.09 -9.00
N ALA A 688 19.07 22.96 -8.52
CA ALA A 688 19.45 24.09 -7.68
C ALA A 688 20.12 23.65 -6.36
N LEU A 689 19.93 22.40 -5.94
CA LEU A 689 20.66 21.80 -4.83
C LEU A 689 22.12 21.52 -5.17
N ASP A 690 22.44 21.15 -6.40
CA ASP A 690 23.81 20.92 -6.87
C ASP A 690 24.55 22.26 -7.08
N ASP A 691 23.88 23.24 -7.68
CA ASP A 691 24.43 24.59 -7.90
C ASP A 691 24.67 25.37 -6.60
N MET A 692 23.71 25.35 -5.67
CA MET A 692 23.74 26.19 -4.45
C MET A 692 24.20 25.42 -3.20
N GLY A 693 24.19 24.09 -3.25
CA GLY A 693 24.34 23.23 -2.07
C GLY A 693 23.16 23.33 -1.10
N THR A 694 23.02 22.32 -0.23
CA THR A 694 21.98 22.30 0.83
C THR A 694 21.90 23.56 1.70
N LYS A 695 23.00 24.32 1.87
CA LYS A 695 22.97 25.60 2.59
C LYS A 695 22.45 26.75 1.71
N GLY A 696 22.93 26.91 0.48
CA GLY A 696 22.51 28.02 -0.38
C GLY A 696 21.01 27.95 -0.69
N LEU A 697 20.48 26.75 -0.93
CA LEU A 697 19.05 26.54 -1.11
C LEU A 697 18.24 26.88 0.17
N VAL A 698 18.70 26.47 1.35
CA VAL A 698 18.06 26.85 2.62
C VAL A 698 18.07 28.37 2.82
N ASP A 699 19.21 29.02 2.58
CA ASP A 699 19.32 30.48 2.71
C ASP A 699 18.38 31.20 1.73
N ALA A 700 18.24 30.69 0.51
CA ALA A 700 17.32 31.21 -0.51
C ALA A 700 15.85 31.05 -0.11
N ILE A 701 15.42 29.85 0.30
CA ILE A 701 14.05 29.57 0.80
C ILE A 701 13.72 30.48 2.00
N MET A 702 14.64 30.59 2.95
CA MET A 702 14.48 31.45 4.13
C MET A 702 14.47 32.95 3.77
N SER A 703 15.18 33.38 2.72
CA SER A 703 15.15 34.77 2.24
C SER A 703 13.78 35.16 1.67
N VAL A 704 13.09 34.23 1.01
CA VAL A 704 11.74 34.45 0.48
C VAL A 704 10.71 34.46 1.61
N LEU A 705 10.66 33.40 2.42
CA LEU A 705 9.58 33.17 3.40
C LEU A 705 9.74 33.97 4.70
N GLY A 706 10.97 34.21 5.16
CA GLY A 706 11.24 34.81 6.47
C GLY A 706 10.73 33.97 7.66
N THR A 707 10.75 34.53 8.86
CA THR A 707 10.45 33.81 10.12
C THR A 707 9.11 34.20 10.78
N ARG A 708 8.37 35.16 10.18
CA ARG A 708 7.20 35.82 10.78
C ARG A 708 5.87 35.38 10.17
N ASP A 709 5.77 35.35 8.86
CA ASP A 709 4.52 35.08 8.13
C ASP A 709 4.09 33.62 8.32
N PRO A 710 2.78 33.31 8.45
CA PRO A 710 2.32 31.94 8.66
C PRO A 710 2.63 31.07 7.44
N VAL A 711 3.42 30.01 7.64
CA VAL A 711 3.80 29.04 6.59
C VAL A 711 3.04 27.73 6.77
N TYR A 712 2.38 27.25 5.73
CA TYR A 712 2.02 25.82 5.62
C TYR A 712 3.19 25.08 4.97
N LEU A 713 3.60 23.96 5.57
CA LEU A 713 4.68 23.13 5.07
C LEU A 713 4.08 21.86 4.46
N SER A 714 3.94 21.84 3.14
CA SER A 714 3.57 20.63 2.42
C SER A 714 4.81 19.88 1.96
N VAL A 715 4.76 18.55 2.11
CA VAL A 715 5.84 17.66 1.67
C VAL A 715 5.25 16.49 0.92
N ASP A 716 5.29 16.56 -0.41
CA ASP A 716 5.18 15.33 -1.19
C ASP A 716 6.40 14.45 -0.91
N ILE A 717 6.17 13.15 -0.85
CA ILE A 717 7.25 12.19 -0.69
C ILE A 717 8.00 11.95 -2.01
N ASP A 718 7.39 12.24 -3.16
CA ASP A 718 8.00 12.13 -4.49
C ASP A 718 9.04 13.22 -4.77
N VAL A 719 9.19 14.24 -3.92
CA VAL A 719 10.36 15.15 -3.90
C VAL A 719 11.68 14.36 -3.83
N LEU A 720 11.64 13.16 -3.26
CA LEU A 720 12.76 12.22 -3.19
C LEU A 720 12.87 11.38 -4.46
N ASP A 721 14.09 11.00 -4.85
CA ASP A 721 14.26 10.09 -6.00
C ASP A 721 13.52 8.75 -5.75
N PRO A 722 12.94 8.10 -6.79
CA PRO A 722 12.29 6.80 -6.67
C PRO A 722 13.17 5.66 -6.12
N ALA A 723 14.50 5.83 -6.03
CA ALA A 723 15.38 4.95 -5.26
C ALA A 723 15.18 5.03 -3.73
N PHE A 724 14.56 6.10 -3.23
CA PHE A 724 14.21 6.31 -1.81
C PHE A 724 12.69 6.40 -1.58
N ALA A 725 11.93 6.95 -2.55
CA ALA A 725 10.47 7.04 -2.51
C ALA A 725 9.76 6.28 -3.65
N PRO A 726 10.00 4.96 -3.84
CA PRO A 726 9.28 4.18 -4.87
C PRO A 726 7.77 4.11 -4.62
N GLY A 727 7.34 4.19 -3.36
CA GLY A 727 5.95 4.16 -2.91
C GLY A 727 5.20 5.48 -3.06
N THR A 728 5.09 6.02 -4.27
CA THR A 728 4.33 7.24 -4.56
C THR A 728 3.47 7.12 -5.82
N GLY A 729 2.50 8.02 -5.97
CA GLY A 729 1.58 8.12 -7.10
C GLY A 729 2.29 8.47 -8.42
N THR A 730 3.27 9.37 -8.37
CA THR A 730 3.82 10.11 -9.52
C THR A 730 5.36 10.15 -9.58
N PRO A 731 6.08 9.00 -9.46
CA PRO A 731 7.53 8.99 -9.27
C PRO A 731 8.33 9.47 -10.50
N GLU A 732 8.90 10.67 -10.43
CA GLU A 732 9.87 11.18 -11.43
C GLU A 732 11.33 11.01 -10.98
N PRO A 733 12.21 10.37 -11.77
CA PRO A 733 13.64 10.19 -11.45
C PRO A 733 14.46 11.48 -11.37
N GLY A 734 15.65 11.41 -10.75
CA GLY A 734 16.56 12.55 -10.58
C GLY A 734 16.30 13.35 -9.29
N GLY A 735 15.63 12.75 -8.32
CA GLY A 735 15.18 13.44 -7.10
C GLY A 735 16.25 13.57 -6.02
N TRP A 736 15.90 14.29 -4.95
CA TRP A 736 16.79 14.41 -3.80
C TRP A 736 16.94 13.09 -3.04
N THR A 737 18.06 12.91 -2.35
CA THR A 737 18.15 11.83 -1.36
C THR A 737 17.38 12.20 -0.09
N THR A 738 16.94 11.19 0.66
CA THR A 738 16.37 11.39 2.01
C THR A 738 17.29 12.21 2.93
N ARG A 739 18.61 12.10 2.75
CA ARG A 739 19.62 12.86 3.49
C ARG A 739 19.56 14.36 3.20
N GLU A 740 19.28 14.76 1.97
CA GLU A 740 19.21 16.17 1.57
C GLU A 740 17.90 16.82 1.97
N LEU A 741 16.74 16.17 1.75
CA LEU A 741 15.46 16.65 2.27
C LEU A 741 15.53 16.84 3.79
N ILE A 742 16.06 15.86 4.53
CA ILE A 742 16.31 15.98 5.98
C ILE A 742 17.27 17.14 6.29
N ARG A 743 18.31 17.40 5.49
CA ARG A 743 19.22 18.53 5.71
C ARG A 743 18.52 19.88 5.51
N ILE A 744 17.62 19.99 4.54
CA ILE A 744 16.85 21.20 4.22
C ILE A 744 15.78 21.45 5.29
N LEU A 745 14.98 20.44 5.66
CA LEU A 745 14.00 20.49 6.75
C LEU A 745 14.61 20.94 8.10
N ARG A 746 15.88 20.60 8.33
CA ARG A 746 16.66 21.02 9.50
C ARG A 746 17.22 22.44 9.41
N GLY A 747 17.33 23.01 8.21
CA GLY A 747 17.76 24.38 7.96
C GLY A 747 16.62 25.40 8.07
N ILE A 748 15.41 25.00 7.69
CA ILE A 748 14.20 25.86 7.73
C ILE A 748 13.52 25.92 9.12
N GLU A 749 14.18 25.47 10.20
CA GLU A 749 13.56 25.36 11.53
C GLU A 749 13.11 26.70 12.16
N GLY A 750 13.50 27.84 11.58
CA GLY A 750 13.03 29.16 11.97
C GLY A 750 11.67 29.58 11.39
N LEU A 751 11.14 28.89 10.37
CA LEU A 751 9.86 29.23 9.72
C LEU A 751 8.68 29.18 10.69
N ASN A 752 7.71 30.09 10.51
CA ASN A 752 6.48 30.10 11.32
C ASN A 752 5.46 29.07 10.81
N VAL A 753 5.81 27.79 10.92
CA VAL A 753 4.95 26.68 10.48
C VAL A 753 3.65 26.69 11.30
N VAL A 754 2.51 26.83 10.61
CA VAL A 754 1.16 26.87 11.21
C VAL A 754 0.43 25.54 11.14
N GLY A 755 0.81 24.69 10.20
CA GLY A 755 0.43 23.30 10.02
C GLY A 755 1.35 22.67 8.98
N ALA A 756 1.33 21.35 8.87
CA ALA A 756 2.10 20.62 7.87
C ALA A 756 1.36 19.35 7.40
N ASP A 757 1.85 18.78 6.32
CA ASP A 757 1.50 17.44 5.85
C ASP A 757 2.75 16.65 5.39
N VAL A 758 2.56 15.35 5.16
CA VAL A 758 3.45 14.49 4.38
C VAL A 758 2.56 13.57 3.55
N VAL A 759 2.57 13.72 2.23
CA VAL A 759 1.53 13.21 1.31
C VAL A 759 2.06 12.20 0.27
N GLU A 760 1.16 11.68 -0.57
CA GLU A 760 1.36 10.69 -1.65
C GLU A 760 2.08 9.38 -1.28
N VAL A 761 2.39 9.14 0.00
CA VAL A 761 2.92 7.86 0.50
C VAL A 761 1.93 6.73 0.17
N SER A 762 2.20 6.03 -0.92
CA SER A 762 1.38 4.99 -1.51
C SER A 762 2.06 3.62 -1.29
N PRO A 763 1.73 2.91 -0.19
CA PRO A 763 2.44 1.69 0.21
C PRO A 763 2.26 0.52 -0.77
N ALA A 764 1.45 0.66 -1.82
CA ALA A 764 1.30 -0.31 -2.89
C ALA A 764 2.49 -0.35 -3.87
N TYR A 765 3.34 0.69 -3.90
CA TYR A 765 4.46 0.81 -4.86
C TYR A 765 5.85 0.78 -4.22
N GLN A 766 5.95 0.71 -2.89
CA GLN A 766 7.23 0.52 -2.18
C GLN A 766 7.62 -0.96 -2.06
N GLY A 767 8.86 -1.22 -1.67
CA GLY A 767 9.37 -2.56 -1.42
C GLY A 767 8.99 -3.13 -0.04
N ARG A 768 9.41 -4.36 0.22
CA ARG A 768 9.24 -5.03 1.53
C ARG A 768 10.05 -4.39 2.66
N GLY A 769 10.91 -3.40 2.37
CA GLY A 769 11.63 -2.60 3.37
C GLY A 769 10.86 -1.38 3.85
N GLU A 770 9.66 -1.10 3.31
CA GLU A 770 8.80 0.03 3.67
C GLU A 770 9.50 1.39 3.51
N GLU A 771 10.30 1.54 2.45
CA GLU A 771 11.33 2.56 2.31
C GLU A 771 10.74 3.98 2.29
N THR A 772 9.60 4.14 1.60
CA THR A 772 8.89 5.41 1.44
C THR A 772 8.11 5.78 2.70
N ALA A 773 7.50 4.80 3.37
CA ALA A 773 6.84 4.99 4.66
C ALA A 773 7.84 5.35 5.77
N LEU A 774 9.05 4.76 5.75
CA LEU A 774 10.16 5.13 6.65
C LEU A 774 10.67 6.54 6.38
N ALA A 775 10.79 6.94 5.10
CA ALA A 775 11.12 8.31 4.73
C ALA A 775 10.05 9.29 5.26
N GLY A 776 8.77 9.04 5.01
CA GLY A 776 7.67 9.86 5.51
C GLY A 776 7.63 9.97 7.03
N ALA A 777 7.79 8.85 7.76
CA ALA A 777 7.89 8.86 9.22
C ALA A 777 9.08 9.68 9.74
N GLN A 778 10.22 9.67 9.03
CA GLN A 778 11.39 10.46 9.38
C GLN A 778 11.20 11.96 9.06
N VAL A 779 10.46 12.31 8.01
CA VAL A 779 10.05 13.70 7.71
C VAL A 779 9.16 14.24 8.83
N VAL A 780 8.09 13.52 9.21
CA VAL A 780 7.19 13.91 10.32
C VAL A 780 7.98 14.15 11.61
N TYR A 781 8.96 13.31 11.93
CA TYR A 781 9.82 13.48 13.10
C TYR A 781 10.66 14.76 13.08
N GLU A 782 11.25 15.14 11.94
CA GLU A 782 12.00 16.41 11.84
C GLU A 782 11.05 17.62 11.87
N ILE A 783 9.85 17.54 11.27
CA ILE A 783 8.82 18.59 11.33
C ILE A 783 8.39 18.82 12.79
N VAL A 784 8.03 17.75 13.52
CA VAL A 784 7.64 17.83 14.93
C VAL A 784 8.82 18.29 15.81
N SER A 785 10.05 17.86 15.50
CA SER A 785 11.27 18.38 16.17
C SER A 785 11.41 19.90 16.01
N SER A 786 11.27 20.43 14.79
CA SER A 786 11.39 21.86 14.50
C SER A 786 10.25 22.68 15.11
N LEU A 787 9.00 22.20 15.04
CA LEU A 787 7.83 22.82 15.69
C LEU A 787 8.03 22.99 17.20
N VAL A 788 8.49 21.93 17.88
CA VAL A 788 8.75 21.95 19.33
C VAL A 788 9.94 22.86 19.66
N LYS A 789 11.04 22.78 18.90
CA LYS A 789 12.24 23.59 19.15
C LYS A 789 11.99 25.09 18.98
N ARG A 790 11.29 25.51 17.93
CA ARG A 790 11.08 26.94 17.62
C ARG A 790 10.40 27.72 18.75
N GLU A 791 9.49 27.09 19.49
CA GLU A 791 8.82 27.71 20.65
C GLU A 791 9.57 27.49 21.98
N LEU A 792 10.69 26.74 22.00
CA LEU A 792 11.70 26.79 23.07
C LEU A 792 12.61 28.01 22.90
N ASP A 793 13.13 28.21 21.68
CA ASP A 793 14.08 29.27 21.30
C ASP A 793 13.44 30.69 21.22
N GLY A 794 12.34 30.90 21.94
CA GLY A 794 11.61 32.17 22.02
C GLY A 794 10.78 32.55 20.78
N GLY A 795 10.86 31.78 19.69
CA GLY A 795 10.14 31.99 18.44
C GLY A 795 10.20 33.44 17.94
N SER A 796 11.39 33.80 17.42
CA SER A 796 11.90 35.13 17.06
C SER A 796 10.91 36.08 16.34
N GLY A 797 10.08 36.75 17.15
CA GLY A 797 9.08 37.70 16.67
C GLY A 797 8.46 38.62 17.73
N GLY A 798 9.02 38.68 18.94
CA GLY A 798 8.59 39.59 20.02
C GLY A 798 9.65 40.65 20.29
N GLY A 799 9.33 41.92 20.06
CA GLY A 799 10.26 43.03 20.30
C GLY A 799 10.39 43.36 21.78
N ALA A 800 11.59 43.23 22.33
CA ALA A 800 12.02 43.96 23.52
C ALA A 800 12.89 45.14 23.07
N GLU A 801 12.59 46.35 23.52
CA GLU A 801 13.42 47.51 23.22
C GLU A 801 14.82 47.34 23.84
N GLY A 802 15.86 47.54 23.03
CA GLY A 802 17.25 47.44 23.46
C GLY A 802 17.65 48.58 24.40
N GLY A 803 17.25 48.49 25.66
CA GLY A 803 17.73 49.36 26.74
C GLY A 803 19.25 49.28 26.83
N LYS A 804 19.93 50.38 26.51
CA LYS A 804 21.40 50.46 26.46
C LYS A 804 22.03 50.03 27.78
N MET A 805 22.81 48.96 27.75
CA MET A 805 24.03 48.88 28.55
C MET A 805 25.23 49.10 27.63
N ARG A 806 26.20 49.86 28.12
CA ARG A 806 27.53 50.02 27.51
C ARG A 806 28.46 49.08 28.25
N ASP A 807 29.11 48.18 27.53
CA ASP A 807 30.34 47.56 28.00
C ASP A 807 31.52 48.26 27.32
N GLU A 808 32.21 49.10 28.09
CA GLU A 808 33.54 49.62 27.75
C GLU A 808 34.59 48.73 28.42
N LYS A 809 35.74 48.52 27.76
CA LYS A 809 36.77 47.49 28.01
C LYS A 809 36.34 46.08 27.54
N GLY A 810 37.07 45.40 26.66
CA GLY A 810 38.35 45.74 26.04
C GLY A 810 39.55 45.45 26.93
N ASP A 811 40.16 44.29 26.67
CA ASP A 811 41.59 44.00 26.79
C ASP A 811 41.94 42.93 25.74
N GLU A 812 43.22 42.81 25.40
CA GLU A 812 43.72 42.00 24.28
C GLU A 812 43.81 40.50 24.62
N PHE A 813 43.83 39.64 23.59
CA PHE A 813 44.89 38.63 23.43
C PHE A 813 44.98 38.20 21.95
N VAL A 814 46.18 37.87 21.50
CA VAL A 814 46.55 37.65 20.09
C VAL A 814 47.24 36.29 19.95
N GLU A 815 46.95 35.61 18.83
CA GLU A 815 47.59 34.35 18.40
C GLU A 815 47.33 33.17 19.38
N GLU A 816 47.54 31.90 19.02
CA GLU A 816 48.44 31.33 18.03
C GLU A 816 47.79 30.16 17.26
N ARG A 817 48.26 29.87 16.04
CA ARG A 817 48.01 28.60 15.35
C ARG A 817 49.16 27.67 15.66
N ASP A 818 48.88 26.40 15.98
CA ASP A 818 49.78 25.32 15.56
C ASP A 818 49.10 23.94 15.52
N GLU A 819 49.85 22.94 15.07
CA GLU A 819 49.40 21.66 14.51
C GLU A 819 48.83 20.64 15.51
N LEU A 820 47.80 19.89 15.09
CA LEU A 820 47.75 18.40 15.06
C LEU A 820 46.52 17.84 14.32
#